data_AF-A0A0Q4JXD8-F1
#
_entry.id   AF-A0A0Q4JXD8-F1
#
_cell.length_a   1.000
_cell.length_b   1.000
_cell.length_c   1.000
_cell.angle_alpha   90.00
_cell.angle_beta   90.00
_cell.angle_gamma   90.00
#
_symmetry.space_group_name_H-M   'P 1'
#
loop_
_entity.id
_entity.type
_entity.pdbx_description
1 polymer ?
#
loop_
_entity_poly.entity_id
_entity_poly.type
_entity_poly.pdbx_seq_one_letter_code
_entity_poly.pdbx_strand_id
1 'polypeptide(L)'
;MLAGAMLLALAFPAAAQEADDPVQWVDPMIGTDGDGHVFPGATLPFGMVQLSPSNSRDGWKWTSGYHYSDTVIDGFAHTHISGAGLGALGDILLMPTRVAGTAMGALDRPGSGYRSRFSHDREKAEAGYYRVHLDDADVDVELTTTLRTGFHRYRFNGAGDRYVVIDPIHAVGDDHALESGVEVVSDREIRGWRRTIGSSAGARTVYFVARFSQPFDAARLTEADRPVAGRQGTGAARRAWVRFAKDVGQVEVAVAISHASAQGALANFRAEAEGQSFDAVRRAAQAAWGRRLSAIRIDEPDRAKKRIFYTASYHAAIAPNLVSDVTGDYRVAGRVLRSTIPQFSNFSNWDTYRAVHPLLTIVDPAQAGGIVASMVSRHRDAGLILPSWEAAGHDNRVMIGYPIVSIVADAVIKGLPGVDPQAAYAAIRASAFDRTKHSNVYDLNGMDGYLRYGFVPADVASSVSKTTEQNYEDWTIGQVAAKLGREDDAALFATRATGWRQLYDRTSGWLLPRLADGRWAPMRCDDWGDLNRHYVSGNIWAYSAYTPHDMAAAIRLHGGRAAYGDWLDRIFRDTTPIGGEQHVDLSGFVGRYGHGDEPGHQMPYLFNLAGQPGRTQYYVNRVLREMYSDRPGGLVNNDDLGQMSAWYVFSALGFYPVTPGDLTYQIGAPYHRRATVTLPGGRRFIIEAEGLSARNIHVQSATLDGRPLTQSYLTHAQLRAGGTLRFVMGARPSRWGSRPEDSSLGAFDDKAPVAVTQRAPWAPYDPVDDPRFAVTRDVSLRAAGGTIRYTRNAGEPTQRSTRYAKPIRIDRDTVLRAAAFDPALGQSVTLERHYVRSLLKGLAPGFPRIAVAEDGIGYGGKDGAMLIDGVVGGPAYGDKRWTGRVGDITATIDLGSAKPARTITIGYLDDAMNGIMPPRRFEVLAGDDPARLTPIATRDVAPWRGVTQRVERIGIPLPGRPYRHYRIRAVAWGDMPASLKPPGKPAWLFLDEINLQ
;
A
#
# COMPACT_ATOMS: atom_id res chain seq x y z
N MET A 1 -63.95 -18.86 -61.47
CA MET A 1 -64.80 -18.52 -60.31
C MET A 1 -64.32 -19.33 -59.11
N LEU A 2 -63.63 -18.69 -58.16
CA LEU A 2 -63.78 -18.81 -56.69
C LEU A 2 -62.58 -18.12 -56.04
N ALA A 3 -62.91 -17.22 -55.11
CA ALA A 3 -62.03 -16.23 -54.51
C ALA A 3 -61.10 -16.83 -53.44
N GLY A 4 -59.86 -16.34 -53.39
CA GLY A 4 -58.93 -16.56 -52.28
C GLY A 4 -58.15 -15.27 -52.04
N ALA A 5 -58.47 -14.56 -50.95
CA ALA A 5 -57.77 -13.36 -50.53
C ALA A 5 -56.50 -13.75 -49.75
N MET A 6 -55.32 -13.48 -50.32
CA MET A 6 -54.03 -13.50 -49.63
C MET A 6 -53.84 -12.18 -48.87
N LEU A 7 -53.76 -12.23 -47.54
CA LEU A 7 -53.24 -11.15 -46.72
C LEU A 7 -51.70 -11.20 -46.73
N LEU A 8 -51.07 -10.16 -47.30
CA LEU A 8 -49.64 -9.88 -47.14
C LEU A 8 -49.37 -9.44 -45.69
N ALA A 9 -48.63 -10.26 -44.93
CA ALA A 9 -47.99 -9.83 -43.70
C ALA A 9 -46.67 -9.12 -44.04
N LEU A 10 -46.64 -7.79 -43.90
CA LEU A 10 -45.43 -6.98 -43.94
C LEU A 10 -44.56 -7.32 -42.71
N ALA A 11 -43.52 -8.11 -42.93
CA ALA A 11 -42.44 -8.29 -41.95
C ALA A 11 -41.57 -7.03 -41.94
N PHE A 12 -41.72 -6.20 -40.91
CA PHE A 12 -40.73 -5.17 -40.60
C PHE A 12 -39.45 -5.87 -40.12
N PRO A 13 -38.27 -5.57 -40.69
CA PRO A 13 -37.02 -6.03 -40.11
C PRO A 13 -36.89 -5.36 -38.74
N ALA A 14 -36.85 -6.17 -37.68
CA ALA A 14 -36.43 -5.70 -36.38
C ALA A 14 -35.01 -5.15 -36.53
N ALA A 15 -34.87 -3.82 -36.52
CA ALA A 15 -33.58 -3.18 -36.40
C ALA A 15 -32.93 -3.73 -35.13
N ALA A 16 -31.88 -4.53 -35.30
CA ALA A 16 -31.04 -4.93 -34.18
C ALA A 16 -30.53 -3.64 -33.55
N GLN A 17 -31.06 -3.29 -32.38
CA GLN A 17 -30.61 -2.15 -31.62
C GLN A 17 -29.13 -2.39 -31.31
N GLU A 18 -28.27 -1.64 -32.00
CA GLU A 18 -26.81 -1.76 -31.87
C GLU A 18 -26.48 -1.59 -30.39
N ALA A 19 -25.99 -2.66 -29.77
CA ALA A 19 -25.87 -2.70 -28.32
C ALA A 19 -24.76 -1.73 -27.89
N ASP A 20 -25.17 -0.67 -27.18
CA ASP A 20 -24.35 0.41 -26.61
C ASP A 20 -22.94 -0.06 -26.21
N ASP A 21 -21.90 0.40 -26.91
CA ASP A 21 -20.50 0.01 -26.65
C ASP A 21 -20.04 0.52 -25.28
N PRO A 22 -19.64 -0.35 -24.32
CA PRO A 22 -19.15 0.07 -23.01
C PRO A 22 -18.00 1.08 -23.04
N VAL A 23 -17.16 1.06 -24.08
CA VAL A 23 -15.96 1.92 -24.17
C VAL A 23 -16.33 3.41 -24.11
N GLN A 24 -17.45 3.80 -24.71
CA GLN A 24 -17.87 5.21 -24.75
C GLN A 24 -18.23 5.80 -23.38
N TRP A 25 -18.47 4.93 -22.39
CA TRP A 25 -18.83 5.32 -21.03
C TRP A 25 -17.63 5.43 -20.11
N VAL A 26 -16.44 5.01 -20.55
CA VAL A 26 -15.22 5.16 -19.75
C VAL A 26 -14.76 6.61 -19.82
N ASP A 27 -14.58 7.19 -18.65
CA ASP A 27 -13.96 8.50 -18.45
C ASP A 27 -12.74 8.35 -17.52
N PRO A 28 -11.52 8.26 -18.08
CA PRO A 28 -10.29 8.15 -17.29
C PRO A 28 -9.96 9.39 -16.44
N MET A 29 -10.71 10.49 -16.55
CA MET A 29 -10.50 11.66 -15.68
C MET A 29 -11.04 11.45 -14.26
N ILE A 30 -12.02 10.55 -14.07
CA ILE A 30 -12.56 10.26 -12.73
C ILE A 30 -11.44 9.64 -11.88
N GLY A 31 -11.14 10.24 -10.74
CA GLY A 31 -10.04 9.87 -9.84
C GLY A 31 -8.74 10.65 -10.05
N THR A 32 -8.68 11.58 -11.02
CA THR A 32 -7.47 12.39 -11.29
C THR A 32 -7.39 13.68 -10.47
N ASP A 33 -8.47 14.06 -9.78
CA ASP A 33 -8.52 15.15 -8.81
C ASP A 33 -8.76 14.59 -7.39
N GLY A 34 -8.59 15.44 -6.39
CA GLY A 34 -8.68 15.03 -4.99
C GLY A 34 -7.56 14.06 -4.65
N ASP A 35 -7.92 12.90 -4.09
CA ASP A 35 -6.95 11.94 -3.56
C ASP A 35 -7.06 10.57 -4.27
N GLY A 36 -7.69 10.51 -5.46
CA GLY A 36 -7.88 9.25 -6.20
C GLY A 36 -6.63 8.65 -6.82
N HIS A 37 -5.63 9.50 -7.12
CA HIS A 37 -4.31 9.14 -7.66
C HIS A 37 -4.33 8.27 -8.93
N VAL A 38 -5.32 8.39 -9.81
CA VAL A 38 -5.26 7.73 -11.12
C VAL A 38 -4.57 8.61 -12.16
N PHE A 39 -4.40 8.10 -13.38
CA PHE A 39 -3.84 8.86 -14.50
C PHE A 39 -4.78 8.78 -15.71
N PRO A 40 -4.88 9.83 -16.56
CA PRO A 40 -5.81 9.86 -17.69
C PRO A 40 -5.25 9.27 -18.99
N GLY A 41 -3.96 8.91 -19.01
CA GLY A 41 -3.25 8.41 -20.17
C GLY A 41 -3.77 7.11 -20.79
N ALA A 42 -3.26 6.82 -21.99
CA ALA A 42 -3.58 5.61 -22.71
C ALA A 42 -2.87 4.39 -22.13
N THR A 43 -3.62 3.31 -21.92
CA THR A 43 -3.09 1.99 -21.58
C THR A 43 -4.00 0.88 -22.11
N LEU A 44 -3.52 -0.36 -22.10
CA LEU A 44 -4.32 -1.56 -22.35
C LEU A 44 -4.63 -2.26 -21.02
N PRO A 45 -5.67 -3.13 -20.97
CA PRO A 45 -5.88 -3.98 -19.82
C PRO A 45 -4.58 -4.74 -19.46
N PHE A 46 -4.10 -4.58 -18.23
CA PHE A 46 -2.88 -5.22 -17.70
C PHE A 46 -1.58 -4.92 -18.49
N GLY A 47 -1.54 -3.82 -19.27
CA GLY A 47 -0.41 -3.45 -20.12
C GLY A 47 0.86 -3.06 -19.33
N MET A 48 2.03 -3.25 -19.94
CA MET A 48 3.33 -2.78 -19.42
C MET A 48 3.46 -1.26 -19.56
N VAL A 49 2.88 -0.68 -20.62
CA VAL A 49 2.91 0.77 -20.88
C VAL A 49 1.65 1.46 -20.37
N GLN A 50 1.85 2.54 -19.63
CA GLN A 50 0.84 3.51 -19.20
C GLN A 50 1.25 4.89 -19.74
N LEU A 51 0.92 5.16 -21.00
CA LEU A 51 1.38 6.37 -21.69
C LEU A 51 0.50 7.57 -21.31
N SER A 52 0.98 8.39 -20.37
CA SER A 52 0.20 9.46 -19.74
C SER A 52 0.96 10.78 -19.68
N PRO A 53 0.28 11.94 -19.67
CA PRO A 53 0.89 13.20 -19.25
C PRO A 53 1.46 13.11 -17.83
N SER A 54 2.61 13.75 -17.62
CA SER A 54 3.19 14.05 -16.32
C SER A 54 3.12 15.55 -16.05
N ASN A 55 2.67 15.95 -14.86
CA ASN A 55 2.67 17.35 -14.42
C ASN A 55 3.91 17.68 -13.56
N SER A 56 4.09 18.97 -13.28
CA SER A 56 5.32 19.48 -12.65
C SER A 56 5.37 19.40 -11.14
N ARG A 57 4.22 19.24 -10.46
CA ARG A 57 4.14 19.29 -9.00
C ARG A 57 4.45 17.92 -8.40
N ASP A 58 5.25 17.90 -7.34
CA ASP A 58 5.68 16.71 -6.62
C ASP A 58 5.06 16.68 -5.22
N GLY A 59 4.39 15.59 -4.88
CA GLY A 59 3.72 15.44 -3.60
C GLY A 59 2.79 14.24 -3.60
N TRP A 60 2.17 13.95 -2.47
CA TRP A 60 1.30 12.79 -2.31
C TRP A 60 0.13 12.78 -3.32
N LYS A 61 -0.41 13.94 -3.66
CA LYS A 61 -1.47 14.07 -4.68
C LYS A 61 -1.06 13.76 -6.12
N TRP A 62 0.24 13.67 -6.40
CA TRP A 62 0.82 13.46 -7.74
C TRP A 62 1.54 12.11 -7.84
N THR A 63 1.19 11.13 -7.00
CA THR A 63 1.83 9.80 -7.00
C THR A 63 1.68 9.05 -8.33
N SER A 64 0.63 9.36 -9.11
CA SER A 64 0.43 8.84 -10.47
C SER A 64 1.14 9.64 -11.56
N GLY A 65 1.76 10.77 -11.22
CA GLY A 65 2.37 11.71 -12.16
C GLY A 65 1.43 12.78 -12.71
N TYR A 66 0.12 12.66 -12.50
CA TYR A 66 -0.88 13.63 -12.98
C TYR A 66 -1.84 14.03 -11.86
N HIS A 67 -2.23 15.31 -11.84
CA HIS A 67 -3.36 15.77 -11.01
C HIS A 67 -4.15 16.84 -11.76
N TYR A 68 -5.48 16.70 -11.77
CA TYR A 68 -6.40 17.55 -12.55
C TYR A 68 -6.33 19.03 -12.18
N SER A 69 -5.82 19.41 -11.00
CA SER A 69 -5.66 20.83 -10.65
C SER A 69 -4.54 21.55 -11.42
N ASP A 70 -3.70 20.81 -12.15
CA ASP A 70 -2.52 21.37 -12.80
C ASP A 70 -2.82 21.91 -14.20
N THR A 71 -2.07 22.95 -14.57
CA THR A 71 -2.22 23.65 -15.85
C THR A 71 -0.95 23.60 -16.68
N VAL A 72 0.03 22.77 -16.30
CA VAL A 72 1.34 22.61 -16.95
C VAL A 72 1.67 21.13 -17.09
N ILE A 73 2.10 20.74 -18.28
CA ILE A 73 2.60 19.39 -18.60
C ILE A 73 4.11 19.46 -18.79
N ASP A 74 4.82 18.54 -18.12
CA ASP A 74 6.25 18.28 -18.29
C ASP A 74 6.50 17.47 -19.56
N GLY A 75 5.62 16.53 -19.86
CA GLY A 75 5.64 15.71 -21.06
C GLY A 75 4.82 14.46 -20.87
N PHE A 76 5.12 13.43 -21.66
CA PHE A 76 4.36 12.19 -21.69
C PHE A 76 5.27 11.00 -21.40
N ALA A 77 5.12 10.42 -20.21
CA ALA A 77 5.89 9.25 -19.75
C ALA A 77 5.12 7.95 -20.03
N HIS A 78 5.85 6.83 -20.10
CA HIS A 78 5.34 5.52 -20.54
C HIS A 78 5.02 4.57 -19.39
N THR A 79 5.30 4.92 -18.14
CA THR A 79 5.07 4.07 -16.97
C THR A 79 4.53 4.90 -15.80
N HIS A 80 3.44 4.43 -15.21
CA HIS A 80 2.73 5.09 -14.10
C HIS A 80 2.05 4.03 -13.23
N ILE A 81 1.85 4.33 -11.94
CA ILE A 81 1.06 3.50 -11.03
C ILE A 81 -0.31 4.16 -10.87
N SER A 82 -1.38 3.38 -11.05
CA SER A 82 -2.75 3.87 -10.92
C SER A 82 -3.26 3.67 -9.49
N GLY A 83 -3.65 4.76 -8.84
CA GLY A 83 -4.40 4.75 -7.59
C GLY A 83 -3.59 4.59 -6.32
N ALA A 84 -2.26 4.47 -6.37
CA ALA A 84 -1.46 4.19 -5.18
C ALA A 84 -1.15 5.44 -4.36
N GLY A 85 -1.15 5.32 -3.03
CA GLY A 85 -0.63 6.33 -2.10
C GLY A 85 0.90 6.50 -2.10
N LEU A 86 1.61 5.90 -3.06
CA LEU A 86 3.06 6.00 -3.25
C LEU A 86 3.42 6.31 -4.71
N GLY A 87 4.47 7.09 -4.92
CA GLY A 87 4.90 7.52 -6.24
C GLY A 87 6.14 6.75 -6.71
N ALA A 88 6.15 6.34 -7.97
CA ALA A 88 7.31 5.77 -8.65
C ALA A 88 7.13 5.86 -10.17
N LEU A 89 8.10 5.36 -10.94
CA LEU A 89 8.03 5.26 -12.40
C LEU A 89 8.23 6.61 -13.10
N GLY A 90 7.43 6.95 -14.13
CA GLY A 90 7.70 8.10 -15.00
C GLY A 90 8.79 7.82 -16.05
N ASP A 91 8.92 6.56 -16.49
CA ASP A 91 9.83 6.14 -17.56
C ASP A 91 9.07 6.07 -18.89
N ILE A 92 9.56 6.44 -20.07
CA ILE A 92 10.56 7.46 -20.42
C ILE A 92 9.78 8.67 -20.95
N LEU A 93 10.14 9.89 -20.58
CA LEU A 93 9.36 11.07 -20.98
C LEU A 93 9.75 11.56 -22.37
N LEU A 94 8.73 11.82 -23.21
CA LEU A 94 8.86 12.55 -24.46
C LEU A 94 8.03 13.83 -24.41
N MET A 95 8.49 14.90 -25.08
CA MET A 95 7.76 16.16 -25.17
C MET A 95 7.98 16.84 -26.54
N PRO A 96 6.91 17.08 -27.35
CA PRO A 96 7.01 17.93 -28.52
C PRO A 96 7.07 19.41 -28.12
N THR A 97 7.94 20.20 -28.76
CA THR A 97 8.13 21.61 -28.40
C THR A 97 8.64 22.47 -29.56
N ARG A 98 8.64 23.78 -29.37
CA ARG A 98 9.24 24.80 -30.24
C ARG A 98 10.59 25.29 -29.75
N VAL A 99 10.97 24.93 -28.52
CA VAL A 99 12.20 25.41 -27.88
C VAL A 99 13.33 24.41 -28.12
N ALA A 100 14.45 24.89 -28.67
CA ALA A 100 15.65 24.07 -28.83
C ALA A 100 16.29 23.79 -27.45
N GLY A 101 16.71 22.55 -27.22
CA GLY A 101 17.37 22.15 -25.97
C GLY A 101 16.58 21.08 -25.21
N THR A 102 17.05 20.78 -24.00
CA THR A 102 16.41 19.80 -23.10
C THR A 102 16.08 20.40 -21.74
N ALA A 103 16.24 21.72 -21.58
CA ALA A 103 15.85 22.39 -20.35
C ALA A 103 14.33 22.30 -20.21
N MET A 104 13.89 21.83 -19.05
CA MET A 104 12.47 21.68 -18.74
C MET A 104 11.74 23.03 -18.68
N GLY A 105 12.44 24.08 -18.22
CA GLY A 105 11.90 25.44 -18.12
C GLY A 105 11.27 25.75 -16.76
N ALA A 106 11.19 27.03 -16.45
CA ALA A 106 10.57 27.54 -15.22
C ALA A 106 9.04 27.63 -15.39
N LEU A 107 8.30 27.26 -14.33
CA LEU A 107 6.83 27.19 -14.32
C LEU A 107 6.15 28.52 -14.63
N ASP A 108 6.75 29.62 -14.18
CA ASP A 108 6.25 30.99 -14.30
C ASP A 108 6.72 31.69 -15.59
N ARG A 109 7.55 31.03 -16.40
CA ARG A 109 8.15 31.61 -17.61
C ARG A 109 7.96 30.69 -18.82
N PRO A 110 6.79 30.75 -19.47
CA PRO A 110 6.53 30.04 -20.73
C PRO A 110 7.62 30.27 -21.76
N GLY A 111 8.01 29.21 -22.48
CA GLY A 111 9.08 29.26 -23.49
C GLY A 111 10.52 29.24 -22.95
N SER A 112 10.72 29.22 -21.63
CA SER A 112 12.06 29.06 -21.03
C SER A 112 12.62 27.63 -21.10
N GLY A 113 11.81 26.67 -21.55
CA GLY A 113 12.14 25.27 -21.75
C GLY A 113 11.02 24.53 -22.47
N TYR A 114 11.05 23.19 -22.44
CA TYR A 114 10.10 22.37 -23.21
C TYR A 114 8.69 22.26 -22.60
N ARG A 115 8.52 22.56 -21.31
CA ARG A 115 7.21 22.51 -20.62
C ARG A 115 6.18 23.35 -21.36
N SER A 116 4.92 22.94 -21.26
CA SER A 116 3.83 23.67 -21.89
C SER A 116 2.60 23.74 -21.00
N ARG A 117 1.97 24.91 -21.00
CA ARG A 117 0.62 25.10 -20.46
C ARG A 117 -0.41 24.34 -21.29
N PHE A 118 -1.51 23.95 -20.66
CA PHE A 118 -2.66 23.33 -21.30
C PHE A 118 -3.95 23.73 -20.58
N SER A 119 -5.09 23.36 -21.16
CA SER A 119 -6.42 23.50 -20.54
C SER A 119 -7.22 22.20 -20.70
N HIS A 120 -7.97 21.83 -19.66
CA HIS A 120 -8.90 20.69 -19.70
C HIS A 120 -9.99 20.84 -20.77
N ASP A 121 -10.33 22.06 -21.20
CA ASP A 121 -11.27 22.31 -22.31
C ASP A 121 -10.74 21.78 -23.66
N ARG A 122 -9.41 21.61 -23.76
CA ARG A 122 -8.71 21.06 -24.93
C ARG A 122 -8.00 19.75 -24.61
N GLU A 123 -8.46 19.06 -23.59
CA GLU A 123 -7.99 17.74 -23.17
C GLU A 123 -9.13 16.72 -23.34
N LYS A 124 -8.79 15.48 -23.67
CA LYS A 124 -9.76 14.38 -23.68
C LYS A 124 -9.07 13.06 -23.41
N ALA A 125 -9.64 12.29 -22.50
CA ALA A 125 -9.23 10.91 -22.24
C ALA A 125 -10.36 9.93 -22.60
N GLU A 126 -9.98 8.79 -23.14
CA GLU A 126 -10.83 7.66 -23.52
C GLU A 126 -10.08 6.36 -23.18
N ALA A 127 -10.76 5.23 -23.04
CA ALA A 127 -10.06 3.96 -22.80
C ALA A 127 -9.08 3.63 -23.94
N GLY A 128 -7.78 3.60 -23.63
CA GLY A 128 -6.70 3.35 -24.60
C GLY A 128 -6.32 4.55 -25.49
N TYR A 129 -6.80 5.75 -25.20
CA TYR A 129 -6.49 6.95 -25.98
C TYR A 129 -6.52 8.23 -25.13
N TYR A 130 -5.55 9.11 -25.33
CA TYR A 130 -5.51 10.43 -24.70
C TYR A 130 -5.16 11.48 -25.74
N ARG A 131 -5.70 12.70 -25.61
CA ARG A 131 -5.29 13.86 -26.39
C ARG A 131 -5.27 15.13 -25.58
N VAL A 132 -4.37 16.04 -25.92
CA VAL A 132 -4.30 17.39 -25.35
C VAL A 132 -3.71 18.37 -26.35
N HIS A 133 -4.11 19.63 -26.25
CA HIS A 133 -3.42 20.73 -26.92
C HIS A 133 -2.42 21.39 -25.98
N LEU A 134 -1.17 21.53 -26.44
CA LEU A 134 -0.10 22.22 -25.72
C LEU A 134 -0.05 23.69 -26.16
N ASP A 135 -0.45 24.59 -25.27
CA ASP A 135 -0.70 26.01 -25.58
C ASP A 135 0.56 26.76 -25.98
N ASP A 136 1.67 26.52 -25.26
CA ASP A 136 2.91 27.26 -25.49
C ASP A 136 3.66 26.79 -26.74
N ALA A 137 3.51 25.50 -27.08
CA ALA A 137 4.16 24.91 -28.25
C ALA A 137 3.27 25.01 -29.51
N ASP A 138 1.97 25.26 -29.34
CA ASP A 138 0.93 25.14 -30.36
C ASP A 138 1.05 23.80 -31.11
N VAL A 139 0.87 22.72 -30.34
CA VAL A 139 0.96 21.34 -30.80
C VAL A 139 -0.21 20.54 -30.24
N ASP A 140 -0.93 19.83 -31.13
CA ASP A 140 -1.87 18.80 -30.69
C ASP A 140 -1.13 17.48 -30.48
N VAL A 141 -1.35 16.88 -29.32
CA VAL A 141 -0.76 15.60 -28.94
C VAL A 141 -1.86 14.55 -28.80
N GLU A 142 -1.61 13.38 -29.38
CA GLU A 142 -2.46 12.21 -29.24
C GLU A 142 -1.61 10.99 -28.86
N LEU A 143 -2.14 10.16 -27.96
CA LEU A 143 -1.44 9.01 -27.36
C LEU A 143 -2.30 7.74 -27.47
N THR A 144 -1.68 6.61 -27.78
CA THR A 144 -2.28 5.27 -27.66
C THR A 144 -1.19 4.23 -27.39
N THR A 145 -1.54 2.97 -27.12
CA THR A 145 -0.56 1.96 -26.72
C THR A 145 -0.88 0.56 -27.26
N THR A 146 0.17 -0.25 -27.39
CA THR A 146 0.08 -1.72 -27.32
C THR A 146 0.38 -2.18 -25.90
N LEU A 147 0.74 -3.46 -25.69
CA LEU A 147 1.10 -3.96 -24.36
C LEU A 147 2.42 -3.36 -23.87
N ARG A 148 3.41 -3.17 -24.75
CA ARG A 148 4.79 -2.78 -24.40
C ARG A 148 5.33 -1.57 -25.17
N THR A 149 4.51 -0.99 -26.04
CA THR A 149 4.88 0.17 -26.87
C THR A 149 3.86 1.29 -26.74
N GLY A 150 4.33 2.51 -26.51
CA GLY A 150 3.55 3.73 -26.61
C GLY A 150 3.64 4.36 -27.99
N PHE A 151 2.53 4.91 -28.49
CA PHE A 151 2.44 5.60 -29.77
C PHE A 151 2.00 7.03 -29.53
N HIS A 152 2.75 7.96 -30.13
CA HIS A 152 2.51 9.39 -30.08
C HIS A 152 2.19 9.88 -31.48
N ARG A 153 1.26 10.83 -31.60
CA ARG A 153 1.05 11.63 -32.80
C ARG A 153 1.07 13.10 -32.42
N TYR A 154 1.98 13.85 -33.03
CA TYR A 154 2.17 15.27 -32.80
C TYR A 154 1.81 16.03 -34.07
N ARG A 155 0.85 16.95 -33.97
CA ARG A 155 0.51 17.89 -35.05
C ARG A 155 0.97 19.28 -34.66
N PHE A 156 2.01 19.76 -35.34
CA PHE A 156 2.57 21.10 -35.11
C PHE A 156 1.79 22.12 -35.95
N ASN A 157 1.07 23.04 -35.30
CA ASN A 157 0.29 24.05 -36.01
C ASN A 157 1.18 25.19 -36.51
N GLY A 158 0.96 25.65 -37.75
CA GLY A 158 1.74 26.74 -38.33
C GLY A 158 3.21 26.43 -38.65
N ALA A 159 3.93 27.46 -39.09
CA ALA A 159 5.34 27.42 -39.45
C ALA A 159 6.22 27.77 -38.25
N GLY A 160 7.31 27.02 -38.06
CA GLY A 160 8.24 27.25 -36.96
C GLY A 160 9.19 26.08 -36.79
N ASP A 161 10.16 26.21 -35.89
CA ASP A 161 11.00 25.07 -35.52
C ASP A 161 10.15 24.02 -34.80
N ARG A 162 10.52 22.74 -34.95
CA ARG A 162 9.78 21.59 -34.42
C ARG A 162 10.75 20.62 -33.81
N TYR A 163 10.60 20.41 -32.51
CA TYR A 163 11.46 19.53 -31.74
C TYR A 163 10.65 18.46 -31.04
N VAL A 164 11.29 17.31 -30.82
CA VAL A 164 10.85 16.35 -29.82
C VAL A 164 12.00 16.13 -28.86
N VAL A 165 11.75 16.36 -27.58
CA VAL A 165 12.67 16.08 -26.48
C VAL A 165 12.47 14.64 -26.02
N ILE A 166 13.57 13.96 -25.72
CA ILE A 166 13.61 12.66 -25.07
C ILE A 166 14.33 12.88 -23.74
N ASP A 167 13.59 12.71 -22.64
CA ASP A 167 14.08 12.87 -21.27
C ASP A 167 13.99 11.54 -20.51
N PRO A 168 15.05 10.71 -20.57
CA PRO A 168 15.12 9.48 -19.80
C PRO A 168 15.14 9.71 -18.29
N ILE A 169 15.48 10.91 -17.81
CA ILE A 169 15.71 11.14 -16.37
C ILE A 169 14.51 11.75 -15.65
N HIS A 170 13.39 11.98 -16.32
CA HIS A 170 12.12 12.30 -15.66
C HIS A 170 11.73 11.20 -14.67
N ALA A 171 11.07 11.54 -13.58
CA ALA A 171 10.60 10.56 -12.60
C ALA A 171 9.36 11.08 -11.88
N VAL A 172 8.52 10.15 -11.42
CA VAL A 172 7.36 10.44 -10.56
C VAL A 172 7.68 10.03 -9.12
N GLY A 173 7.30 10.88 -8.16
CA GLY A 173 7.49 10.62 -6.74
C GLY A 173 8.95 10.66 -6.28
N ASP A 174 9.38 9.61 -5.59
CA ASP A 174 10.71 9.49 -5.00
C ASP A 174 11.70 8.70 -5.86
N ASP A 175 11.34 8.37 -7.09
CA ASP A 175 12.24 7.69 -8.01
C ASP A 175 13.32 8.64 -8.55
N HIS A 176 14.55 8.12 -8.66
CA HIS A 176 15.74 8.91 -8.95
C HIS A 176 16.61 8.31 -10.03
N ALA A 177 16.69 8.98 -11.17
CA ALA A 177 17.68 8.66 -12.19
C ALA A 177 19.10 8.86 -11.63
N LEU A 178 19.87 7.78 -11.64
CA LEU A 178 21.28 7.76 -11.28
C LEU A 178 22.16 8.01 -12.51
N GLU A 179 21.74 7.46 -13.64
CA GLU A 179 22.50 7.47 -14.88
C GLU A 179 21.56 7.19 -16.05
N SER A 180 21.87 7.76 -17.21
CA SER A 180 21.14 7.51 -18.45
C SER A 180 22.10 7.44 -19.62
N GLY A 181 21.71 6.66 -20.62
CA GLY A 181 22.42 6.54 -21.89
C GLY A 181 21.48 6.78 -23.06
N VAL A 182 21.92 7.55 -24.05
CA VAL A 182 21.14 7.84 -25.26
C VAL A 182 22.03 7.69 -26.49
N GLU A 183 21.48 7.09 -27.54
CA GLU A 183 22.12 6.86 -28.83
C GLU A 183 21.18 7.23 -29.98
N VAL A 184 21.67 8.05 -30.90
CA VAL A 184 21.04 8.42 -32.17
C VAL A 184 21.49 7.43 -33.24
N VAL A 185 20.70 6.37 -33.46
CA VAL A 185 21.04 5.22 -34.33
C VAL A 185 20.95 5.59 -35.81
N SER A 186 19.91 6.32 -36.21
CA SER A 186 19.70 6.79 -37.59
C SER A 186 19.12 8.21 -37.58
N ASP A 187 18.60 8.70 -38.70
CA ASP A 187 17.78 9.92 -38.80
C ASP A 187 16.32 9.69 -38.36
N ARG A 188 15.97 8.49 -37.90
CA ARG A 188 14.62 8.08 -37.51
C ARG A 188 14.56 7.23 -36.24
N GLU A 189 15.71 6.84 -35.68
CA GLU A 189 15.77 5.93 -34.54
C GLU A 189 16.68 6.48 -33.45
N ILE A 190 16.15 6.51 -32.23
CA ILE A 190 16.88 6.75 -30.98
C ILE A 190 16.65 5.55 -30.07
N ARG A 191 17.69 5.12 -29.37
CA ARG A 191 17.56 4.14 -28.29
C ARG A 191 18.31 4.62 -27.06
N GLY A 192 17.96 4.06 -25.91
CA GLY A 192 18.61 4.44 -24.69
C GLY A 192 18.14 3.64 -23.49
N TRP A 193 18.53 4.13 -22.33
CA TRP A 193 18.16 3.55 -21.06
C TRP A 193 18.30 4.57 -19.93
N ARG A 194 17.65 4.29 -18.80
CA ARG A 194 17.92 4.93 -17.52
C ARG A 194 18.15 3.89 -16.44
N ARG A 195 19.09 4.14 -15.55
CA ARG A 195 19.26 3.44 -14.28
C ARG A 195 18.75 4.35 -13.18
N THR A 196 17.90 3.82 -12.31
CA THR A 196 17.19 4.59 -11.30
C THR A 196 17.09 3.83 -9.98
N ILE A 197 16.82 4.55 -8.90
CA ILE A 197 16.53 4.00 -7.57
C ILE A 197 15.41 4.82 -6.90
N GLY A 198 14.49 4.14 -6.22
CA GLY A 198 13.46 4.78 -5.40
C GLY A 198 13.00 3.82 -4.30
N SER A 199 12.29 4.31 -3.27
CA SER A 199 11.79 3.43 -2.20
C SER A 199 10.72 2.45 -2.71
N SER A 200 9.87 2.91 -3.63
CA SER A 200 8.71 2.16 -4.09
C SER A 200 9.05 1.10 -5.15
N ALA A 201 9.87 1.45 -6.15
CA ALA A 201 10.23 0.57 -7.28
C ALA A 201 11.68 0.07 -7.25
N GLY A 202 12.43 0.41 -6.19
CA GLY A 202 13.81 -0.05 -5.98
C GLY A 202 14.80 0.37 -7.07
N ALA A 203 15.97 -0.25 -7.05
CA ALA A 203 16.98 -0.08 -8.09
C ALA A 203 16.58 -0.84 -9.37
N ARG A 204 16.39 -0.12 -10.48
CA ARG A 204 16.02 -0.72 -11.77
C ARG A 204 16.68 -0.02 -12.95
N THR A 205 16.66 -0.69 -14.10
CA THR A 205 17.04 -0.11 -15.38
C THR A 205 15.87 -0.29 -16.34
N VAL A 206 15.53 0.78 -17.06
CA VAL A 206 14.51 0.76 -18.13
C VAL A 206 15.18 1.12 -19.44
N TYR A 207 15.00 0.28 -20.45
CA TYR A 207 15.54 0.43 -21.80
C TYR A 207 14.42 0.85 -22.74
N PHE A 208 14.75 1.64 -23.77
CA PHE A 208 13.78 2.04 -24.78
C PHE A 208 14.35 2.07 -26.21
N VAL A 209 13.46 1.90 -27.17
CA VAL A 209 13.68 2.15 -28.60
C VAL A 209 12.55 3.05 -29.10
N ALA A 210 12.90 4.21 -29.65
CA ALA A 210 11.99 5.19 -30.23
C ALA A 210 12.23 5.31 -31.74
N ARG A 211 11.19 5.12 -32.56
CA ARG A 211 11.24 5.34 -34.01
C ARG A 211 10.23 6.39 -34.46
N PHE A 212 10.69 7.30 -35.31
CA PHE A 212 9.93 8.44 -35.83
C PHE A 212 9.45 8.18 -37.26
N SER A 213 8.20 8.55 -37.55
CA SER A 213 7.61 8.41 -38.89
C SER A 213 8.19 9.38 -39.93
N GLN A 214 8.87 10.44 -39.46
CA GLN A 214 9.57 11.43 -40.28
C GLN A 214 11.07 11.41 -39.96
N PRO A 215 11.94 11.70 -40.94
CA PRO A 215 13.36 11.85 -40.66
C PRO A 215 13.58 13.19 -39.94
N PHE A 216 14.47 13.21 -38.94
CA PHE A 216 14.91 14.46 -38.34
C PHE A 216 16.16 15.01 -39.04
N ASP A 217 16.19 16.31 -39.26
CA ASP A 217 17.32 17.02 -39.89
C ASP A 217 18.52 17.16 -38.94
N ALA A 218 18.26 17.12 -37.64
CA ALA A 218 19.29 17.23 -36.62
C ALA A 218 18.88 16.51 -35.34
N ALA A 219 19.87 15.96 -34.65
CA ALA A 219 19.74 15.45 -33.29
C ALA A 219 20.90 15.96 -32.44
N ARG A 220 20.64 16.25 -31.18
CA ARG A 220 21.67 16.66 -30.22
C ARG A 220 21.47 15.94 -28.89
N LEU A 221 22.58 15.49 -28.33
CA LEU A 221 22.66 15.00 -26.97
C LEU A 221 23.00 16.15 -26.02
N THR A 222 22.49 16.07 -24.80
CA THR A 222 22.82 17.02 -23.72
C THR A 222 23.25 16.28 -22.46
N GLU A 223 24.00 16.96 -21.60
CA GLU A 223 24.29 16.58 -20.21
C GLU A 223 23.94 17.77 -19.32
N ALA A 224 23.02 17.59 -18.37
CA ALA A 224 22.53 18.69 -17.52
C ALA A 224 22.17 19.94 -18.35
N ASP A 225 21.42 19.71 -19.44
CA ASP A 225 20.93 20.70 -20.40
C ASP A 225 21.99 21.42 -21.25
N ARG A 226 23.25 21.01 -21.15
CA ARG A 226 24.33 21.51 -22.01
C ARG A 226 24.60 20.55 -23.17
N PRO A 227 24.73 21.04 -24.42
CA PRO A 227 25.07 20.19 -25.56
C PRO A 227 26.38 19.43 -25.35
N VAL A 228 26.42 18.17 -25.79
CA VAL A 228 27.65 17.38 -25.89
C VAL A 228 27.91 16.92 -27.32
N ALA A 229 29.16 16.58 -27.62
CA ALA A 229 29.55 16.03 -28.92
C ALA A 229 29.19 14.55 -29.04
N GLY A 230 29.04 14.08 -30.29
CA GLY A 230 28.79 12.67 -30.61
C GLY A 230 27.31 12.31 -30.81
N ARG A 231 27.09 11.06 -31.23
CA ARG A 231 25.76 10.46 -31.45
C ARG A 231 25.36 9.48 -30.35
N GLN A 232 26.25 9.19 -29.41
CA GLN A 232 26.02 8.29 -28.28
C GLN A 232 26.72 8.86 -27.05
N GLY A 233 26.13 8.69 -25.87
CA GLY A 233 26.79 9.00 -24.62
C GLY A 233 26.03 8.49 -23.40
N THR A 234 26.73 8.44 -22.28
CA THR A 234 26.21 8.12 -20.95
C THR A 234 26.51 9.29 -20.01
N GLY A 235 25.70 9.49 -18.98
CA GLY A 235 25.93 10.49 -17.94
C GLY A 235 24.82 10.51 -16.91
N ALA A 236 24.94 11.35 -15.89
CA ALA A 236 23.95 11.45 -14.81
C ALA A 236 22.62 12.02 -15.33
N ALA A 237 22.67 12.96 -16.28
CA ALA A 237 21.53 13.67 -16.84
C ALA A 237 21.59 13.71 -18.38
N ARG A 238 21.81 12.54 -19.00
CA ARG A 238 21.86 12.39 -20.46
C ARG A 238 20.47 12.45 -21.08
N ARG A 239 20.27 13.43 -21.96
CA ARG A 239 19.01 13.62 -22.72
C ARG A 239 19.29 13.82 -24.19
N ALA A 240 18.23 13.90 -25.00
CA ALA A 240 18.33 14.26 -26.40
C ALA A 240 17.17 15.15 -26.85
N TRP A 241 17.38 15.90 -27.92
CA TRP A 241 16.31 16.43 -28.74
C TRP A 241 16.58 16.13 -30.22
N VAL A 242 15.50 15.98 -30.98
CA VAL A 242 15.52 15.89 -32.44
C VAL A 242 14.77 17.07 -33.03
N ARG A 243 15.19 17.51 -34.23
CA ARG A 243 14.55 18.62 -34.97
C ARG A 243 14.09 18.14 -36.34
N PHE A 244 12.85 18.47 -36.69
CA PHE A 244 12.26 18.16 -37.99
C PHE A 244 12.28 19.37 -38.93
N ALA A 245 12.12 19.10 -40.22
CA ALA A 245 11.96 20.15 -41.23
C ALA A 245 10.69 20.99 -40.98
N LYS A 246 10.74 22.27 -41.40
CA LYS A 246 9.69 23.29 -41.16
C LYS A 246 8.41 23.11 -41.98
N ASP A 247 8.36 22.14 -42.87
CA ASP A 247 7.19 21.71 -43.66
C ASP A 247 6.52 20.44 -43.11
N VAL A 248 7.18 19.67 -42.24
CA VAL A 248 6.60 18.51 -41.53
C VAL A 248 5.47 18.90 -40.56
N GLY A 249 4.22 18.80 -41.00
CA GLY A 249 3.05 19.13 -40.15
C GLY A 249 2.71 18.10 -39.08
N GLN A 250 3.10 16.83 -39.27
CA GLN A 250 2.79 15.72 -38.36
C GLN A 250 3.97 14.78 -38.18
N VAL A 251 4.23 14.37 -36.93
CA VAL A 251 5.22 13.37 -36.55
C VAL A 251 4.54 12.31 -35.71
N GLU A 252 4.73 11.04 -36.06
CA GLU A 252 4.36 9.91 -35.20
C GLU A 252 5.61 9.29 -34.61
N VAL A 253 5.53 8.84 -33.35
CA VAL A 253 6.63 8.18 -32.64
C VAL A 253 6.12 6.93 -31.96
N ALA A 254 6.77 5.79 -32.21
CA ALA A 254 6.54 4.56 -31.45
C ALA A 254 7.72 4.32 -30.52
N VAL A 255 7.45 4.09 -29.23
CA VAL A 255 8.45 3.90 -28.17
C VAL A 255 8.17 2.59 -27.44
N ALA A 256 9.01 1.59 -27.67
CA ALA A 256 8.94 0.32 -26.94
C ALA A 256 9.87 0.35 -25.73
N ILE A 257 9.43 -0.20 -24.60
CA ILE A 257 10.23 -0.28 -23.37
C ILE A 257 10.56 -1.74 -22.99
N SER A 258 11.57 -1.92 -22.15
CA SER A 258 11.89 -3.17 -21.47
C SER A 258 12.53 -2.90 -20.11
N HIS A 259 12.14 -3.67 -19.10
CA HIS A 259 12.79 -3.68 -17.77
C HIS A 259 14.00 -4.63 -17.71
N ALA A 260 14.22 -5.42 -18.77
CA ALA A 260 15.24 -6.47 -18.80
C ALA A 260 16.48 -6.06 -19.60
N SER A 261 16.33 -5.58 -20.84
CA SER A 261 17.47 -5.28 -21.72
C SER A 261 17.13 -4.40 -22.93
N ALA A 262 18.16 -3.85 -23.57
CA ALA A 262 18.02 -3.13 -24.84
C ALA A 262 17.53 -4.05 -25.97
N GLN A 263 17.98 -5.31 -26.00
CA GLN A 263 17.51 -6.31 -26.95
C GLN A 263 16.03 -6.62 -26.75
N GLY A 264 15.58 -6.67 -25.49
CA GLY A 264 14.18 -6.82 -25.12
C GLY A 264 13.31 -5.68 -25.65
N ALA A 265 13.74 -4.42 -25.44
CA ALA A 265 13.02 -3.25 -25.98
C ALA A 265 12.93 -3.29 -27.51
N LEU A 266 14.00 -3.68 -28.21
CA LEU A 266 13.98 -3.84 -29.66
C LEU A 266 13.08 -4.99 -30.13
N ALA A 267 13.06 -6.11 -29.41
CA ALA A 267 12.18 -7.24 -29.71
C ALA A 267 10.71 -6.86 -29.52
N ASN A 268 10.39 -6.14 -28.44
CA ASN A 268 9.05 -5.59 -28.19
C ASN A 268 8.64 -4.64 -29.32
N PHE A 269 9.53 -3.74 -29.77
CA PHE A 269 9.29 -2.84 -30.89
C PHE A 269 8.93 -3.60 -32.17
N ARG A 270 9.76 -4.59 -32.55
CA ARG A 270 9.54 -5.38 -33.78
C ARG A 270 8.22 -6.15 -33.74
N ALA A 271 7.87 -6.70 -32.58
CA ALA A 271 6.66 -7.49 -32.43
C ALA A 271 5.37 -6.64 -32.44
N GLU A 272 5.41 -5.44 -31.85
CA GLU A 272 4.20 -4.67 -31.57
C GLU A 272 4.06 -3.37 -32.37
N ALA A 273 5.15 -2.84 -32.95
CA ALA A 273 5.15 -1.52 -33.57
C ALA A 273 5.57 -1.47 -35.04
N GLU A 274 6.37 -2.43 -35.51
CA GLU A 274 6.84 -2.45 -36.90
C GLU A 274 5.66 -2.58 -37.88
N GLY A 275 5.56 -1.62 -38.81
CA GLY A 275 4.47 -1.56 -39.80
C GLY A 275 3.11 -1.11 -39.26
N GLN A 276 2.99 -0.72 -37.99
CA GLN A 276 1.73 -0.26 -37.39
C GLN A 276 1.57 1.26 -37.53
N SER A 277 0.38 1.72 -37.91
CA SER A 277 -0.02 3.14 -37.87
C SER A 277 -0.68 3.49 -36.53
N PHE A 278 -0.60 4.76 -36.10
CA PHE A 278 -1.28 5.24 -34.90
C PHE A 278 -2.77 4.85 -34.82
N ASP A 279 -3.53 5.08 -35.90
CA ASP A 279 -4.98 4.83 -35.89
C ASP A 279 -5.33 3.33 -35.82
N ALA A 280 -4.48 2.46 -36.37
CA ALA A 280 -4.65 1.01 -36.27
C ALA A 280 -4.47 0.55 -34.81
N VAL A 281 -3.43 1.05 -34.14
CA VAL A 281 -3.17 0.75 -32.73
C VAL A 281 -4.28 1.31 -31.84
N ARG A 282 -4.74 2.54 -32.08
CA ARG A 282 -5.87 3.13 -31.35
C ARG A 282 -7.12 2.27 -31.45
N ARG A 283 -7.51 1.86 -32.66
CA ARG A 283 -8.67 0.98 -32.87
C ARG A 283 -8.50 -0.37 -32.17
N ALA A 284 -7.29 -0.95 -32.22
CA ALA A 284 -7.00 -2.21 -31.53
C ALA A 284 -7.09 -2.06 -30.00
N ALA A 285 -6.63 -0.93 -29.45
CA ALA A 285 -6.70 -0.61 -28.03
C ALA A 285 -8.15 -0.46 -27.55
N GLN A 286 -8.96 0.33 -28.26
CA GLN A 286 -10.39 0.48 -27.98
C GLN A 286 -11.13 -0.85 -28.13
N ALA A 287 -10.80 -1.68 -29.13
CA ALA A 287 -11.38 -3.01 -29.26
C ALA A 287 -11.00 -3.96 -28.11
N ALA A 288 -9.77 -3.85 -27.58
CA ALA A 288 -9.35 -4.62 -26.40
C ALA A 288 -10.15 -4.22 -25.16
N TRP A 289 -10.35 -2.92 -24.94
CA TRP A 289 -11.20 -2.41 -23.87
C TRP A 289 -12.67 -2.82 -24.06
N GLY A 290 -13.21 -2.71 -25.28
CA GLY A 290 -14.58 -3.13 -25.58
C GLY A 290 -14.83 -4.60 -25.28
N ARG A 291 -13.86 -5.48 -25.57
CA ARG A 291 -13.93 -6.90 -25.16
C ARG A 291 -13.90 -7.06 -23.64
N ARG A 292 -12.96 -6.40 -22.95
CA ARG A 292 -12.79 -6.52 -21.48
C ARG A 292 -14.02 -6.00 -20.71
N LEU A 293 -14.56 -4.86 -21.12
CA LEU A 293 -15.69 -4.19 -20.48
C LEU A 293 -17.02 -4.87 -20.83
N SER A 294 -17.17 -5.42 -22.04
CA SER A 294 -18.38 -6.18 -22.44
C SER A 294 -18.60 -7.46 -21.63
N ALA A 295 -17.62 -7.91 -20.84
CA ALA A 295 -17.81 -9.01 -19.89
C ALA A 295 -18.95 -8.73 -18.91
N ILE A 296 -19.23 -7.46 -18.62
CA ILE A 296 -20.39 -7.06 -17.81
C ILE A 296 -21.15 -5.98 -18.57
N ARG A 297 -22.44 -6.23 -18.82
CA ARG A 297 -23.33 -5.23 -19.45
C ARG A 297 -24.43 -4.84 -18.49
N ILE A 298 -24.58 -3.53 -18.26
CA ILE A 298 -25.65 -2.97 -17.43
C ILE A 298 -26.73 -2.30 -18.29
N ASP A 299 -27.98 -2.46 -17.88
CA ASP A 299 -29.11 -1.68 -18.37
C ASP A 299 -29.48 -0.64 -17.30
N GLU A 300 -29.00 0.58 -17.53
CA GLU A 300 -29.09 1.70 -16.61
C GLU A 300 -29.37 2.98 -17.40
N PRO A 301 -30.57 3.59 -17.32
CA PRO A 301 -30.85 4.83 -18.05
C PRO A 301 -30.04 6.03 -17.54
N ASP A 302 -29.56 6.01 -16.29
CA ASP A 302 -28.74 7.10 -15.74
C ASP A 302 -27.31 7.07 -16.32
N ARG A 303 -27.00 8.07 -17.15
CA ARG A 303 -25.71 8.23 -17.82
C ARG A 303 -24.55 8.41 -16.83
N ALA A 304 -24.76 9.06 -15.70
CA ALA A 304 -23.71 9.25 -14.69
C ALA A 304 -23.37 7.91 -14.05
N LYS A 305 -24.38 7.11 -13.69
CA LYS A 305 -24.17 5.75 -13.18
C LYS A 305 -23.48 4.83 -14.19
N LYS A 306 -23.85 4.92 -15.48
CA LYS A 306 -23.12 4.19 -16.53
C LYS A 306 -21.64 4.58 -16.57
N ARG A 307 -21.34 5.88 -16.52
CA ARG A 307 -19.96 6.38 -16.53
C ARG A 307 -19.16 5.85 -15.34
N ILE A 308 -19.69 5.97 -14.13
CA ILE A 308 -19.04 5.47 -12.92
C ILE A 308 -18.80 3.96 -13.02
N PHE A 309 -19.80 3.18 -13.42
CA PHE A 309 -19.68 1.72 -13.50
C PHE A 309 -18.60 1.26 -14.50
N TYR A 310 -18.59 1.83 -15.70
CA TYR A 310 -17.63 1.43 -16.73
C TYR A 310 -16.23 2.02 -16.49
N THR A 311 -16.11 3.21 -15.90
CA THR A 311 -14.81 3.71 -15.43
C THR A 311 -14.24 2.86 -14.29
N ALA A 312 -15.05 2.49 -13.29
CA ALA A 312 -14.59 1.58 -12.23
C ALA A 312 -14.18 0.22 -12.80
N SER A 313 -14.93 -0.30 -13.78
CA SER A 313 -14.55 -1.53 -14.48
C SER A 313 -13.25 -1.40 -15.29
N TYR A 314 -12.95 -0.19 -15.81
CA TYR A 314 -11.71 0.15 -16.49
C TYR A 314 -10.53 0.16 -15.50
N HIS A 315 -10.64 0.90 -14.39
CA HIS A 315 -9.58 0.96 -13.37
C HIS A 315 -9.24 -0.40 -12.77
N ALA A 316 -10.25 -1.22 -12.45
CA ALA A 316 -10.09 -2.58 -11.94
C ALA A 316 -9.48 -3.58 -12.96
N ALA A 317 -9.07 -3.11 -14.14
CA ALA A 317 -8.39 -3.90 -15.17
C ALA A 317 -7.09 -3.26 -15.68
N ILE A 318 -6.62 -2.16 -15.08
CA ILE A 318 -5.33 -1.54 -15.43
C ILE A 318 -4.17 -2.36 -14.87
N ALA A 319 -4.27 -2.78 -13.61
CA ALA A 319 -3.23 -3.50 -12.87
C ALA A 319 -3.72 -4.88 -12.40
N PRO A 320 -2.81 -5.85 -12.12
CA PRO A 320 -1.34 -5.79 -12.21
C PRO A 320 -0.82 -5.72 -13.65
N ASN A 321 0.43 -5.29 -13.82
CA ASN A 321 0.97 -4.95 -15.14
C ASN A 321 1.95 -6.01 -15.65
N LEU A 322 1.89 -6.30 -16.95
CA LEU A 322 2.87 -7.12 -17.64
C LEU A 322 4.29 -6.54 -17.50
N VAL A 323 5.28 -7.36 -17.15
CA VAL A 323 6.70 -6.96 -17.01
C VAL A 323 7.67 -7.79 -17.85
N SER A 324 7.23 -8.94 -18.38
CA SER A 324 8.05 -9.72 -19.32
C SER A 324 8.00 -9.17 -20.74
N ASP A 325 9.15 -9.10 -21.39
CA ASP A 325 9.30 -8.87 -22.82
C ASP A 325 8.67 -9.99 -23.65
N VAL A 326 8.51 -9.77 -24.96
CA VAL A 326 8.05 -10.82 -25.89
C VAL A 326 9.02 -12.00 -25.98
N THR A 327 10.28 -11.82 -25.58
CA THR A 327 11.30 -12.88 -25.47
C THR A 327 11.13 -13.73 -24.21
N GLY A 328 10.24 -13.33 -23.29
CA GLY A 328 10.08 -13.95 -21.97
C GLY A 328 11.05 -13.43 -20.91
N ASP A 329 11.94 -12.50 -21.23
CA ASP A 329 12.85 -11.88 -20.27
C ASP A 329 12.11 -10.89 -19.36
N TYR A 330 12.40 -10.92 -18.06
CA TYR A 330 11.80 -10.02 -17.07
C TYR A 330 12.77 -9.78 -15.91
N ARG A 331 12.62 -8.63 -15.23
CA ARG A 331 13.42 -8.27 -14.06
C ARG A 331 12.61 -8.43 -12.78
N VAL A 332 13.18 -9.09 -11.78
CA VAL A 332 12.58 -9.27 -10.44
C VAL A 332 13.69 -9.46 -9.40
N ALA A 333 13.53 -8.89 -8.21
CA ALA A 333 14.50 -8.96 -7.11
C ALA A 333 15.95 -8.66 -7.55
N GLY A 334 16.12 -7.65 -8.41
CA GLY A 334 17.43 -7.23 -8.94
C GLY A 334 18.05 -8.14 -10.01
N ARG A 335 17.38 -9.24 -10.38
CA ARG A 335 17.85 -10.24 -11.36
C ARG A 335 17.04 -10.17 -12.64
N VAL A 336 17.68 -10.44 -13.78
CA VAL A 336 16.96 -10.73 -15.04
C VAL A 336 16.78 -12.25 -15.12
N LEU A 337 15.54 -12.68 -15.27
CA LEU A 337 15.13 -14.07 -15.43
C LEU A 337 14.39 -14.21 -16.77
N ARG A 338 14.15 -15.46 -17.19
CA ARG A 338 13.38 -15.76 -18.39
C ARG A 338 12.24 -16.73 -18.05
N SER A 339 11.07 -16.52 -18.65
CA SER A 339 9.89 -17.38 -18.50
C SER A 339 9.24 -17.66 -19.85
N THR A 340 8.57 -18.80 -19.97
CA THR A 340 7.75 -19.14 -21.15
C THR A 340 6.31 -18.65 -21.03
N ILE A 341 5.91 -18.17 -19.85
CA ILE A 341 4.59 -17.55 -19.61
C ILE A 341 4.76 -16.06 -19.32
N PRO A 342 3.74 -15.22 -19.61
CA PRO A 342 3.76 -13.82 -19.23
C PRO A 342 4.00 -13.62 -17.74
N GLN A 343 4.82 -12.62 -17.39
CA GLN A 343 5.13 -12.27 -16.01
C GLN A 343 4.52 -10.91 -15.67
N PHE A 344 3.93 -10.77 -14.47
CA PHE A 344 3.25 -9.56 -14.02
C PHE A 344 3.90 -8.96 -12.77
N SER A 345 3.73 -7.67 -12.53
CA SER A 345 4.18 -6.95 -11.33
C SER A 345 3.16 -5.87 -10.97
N ASN A 346 3.53 -4.90 -10.13
CA ASN A 346 2.63 -3.86 -9.62
C ASN A 346 1.50 -4.51 -8.82
N PHE A 347 1.91 -5.27 -7.80
CA PHE A 347 1.04 -6.06 -6.96
C PHE A 347 0.75 -5.31 -5.65
N SER A 348 -0.36 -4.55 -5.61
CA SER A 348 -0.88 -3.93 -4.37
C SER A 348 -1.72 -4.93 -3.59
N ASN A 349 -1.05 -5.96 -3.07
CA ASN A 349 -1.77 -7.17 -2.66
C ASN A 349 -2.69 -6.93 -1.49
N TRP A 350 -2.28 -6.11 -0.50
CA TRP A 350 -3.06 -5.76 0.69
C TRP A 350 -4.45 -5.20 0.35
N ASP A 351 -4.56 -4.49 -0.77
CA ASP A 351 -5.80 -3.92 -1.30
C ASP A 351 -6.52 -4.95 -2.16
N THR A 352 -5.83 -5.39 -3.22
CA THR A 352 -6.44 -6.04 -4.39
C THR A 352 -6.92 -7.47 -4.15
N TYR A 353 -6.48 -8.16 -3.07
CA TYR A 353 -7.04 -9.48 -2.73
C TYR A 353 -8.52 -9.39 -2.37
N ARG A 354 -8.98 -8.23 -1.90
CA ARG A 354 -10.33 -8.02 -1.36
C ARG A 354 -11.39 -8.02 -2.45
N ALA A 355 -11.14 -7.35 -3.59
CA ALA A 355 -12.13 -7.26 -4.67
C ALA A 355 -11.56 -7.38 -6.09
N VAL A 356 -10.40 -6.82 -6.42
CA VAL A 356 -9.86 -6.87 -7.81
C VAL A 356 -9.64 -8.31 -8.26
N HIS A 357 -8.87 -9.08 -7.50
CA HIS A 357 -8.58 -10.47 -7.83
C HIS A 357 -9.85 -11.35 -7.80
N PRO A 358 -10.73 -11.27 -6.78
CA PRO A 358 -12.01 -11.96 -6.80
C PRO A 358 -12.88 -11.64 -8.01
N LEU A 359 -12.95 -10.38 -8.46
CA LEU A 359 -13.70 -9.97 -9.64
C LEU A 359 -13.13 -10.66 -10.88
N LEU A 360 -11.81 -10.66 -11.03
CA LEU A 360 -11.13 -11.28 -12.16
C LEU A 360 -11.39 -12.79 -12.24
N THR A 361 -11.49 -13.49 -11.11
CA THR A 361 -11.85 -14.94 -11.09
C THR A 361 -13.22 -15.23 -11.71
N ILE A 362 -14.10 -14.23 -11.76
CA ILE A 362 -15.44 -14.33 -12.37
C ILE A 362 -15.37 -13.98 -13.86
N VAL A 363 -14.88 -12.79 -14.17
CA VAL A 363 -15.01 -12.20 -15.51
C VAL A 363 -13.91 -12.64 -16.48
N ASP A 364 -12.73 -13.00 -15.98
CA ASP A 364 -11.61 -13.50 -16.78
C ASP A 364 -10.71 -14.45 -15.98
N PRO A 365 -11.17 -15.69 -15.70
CA PRO A 365 -10.39 -16.64 -14.92
C PRO A 365 -9.11 -17.12 -15.61
N ALA A 366 -9.00 -16.97 -16.94
CA ALA A 366 -7.76 -17.29 -17.66
C ALA A 366 -6.68 -16.25 -17.34
N GLN A 367 -7.03 -14.96 -17.39
CA GLN A 367 -6.13 -13.89 -16.98
C GLN A 367 -5.79 -13.98 -15.48
N ALA A 368 -6.77 -14.23 -14.60
CA ALA A 368 -6.51 -14.45 -13.18
C ALA A 368 -5.56 -15.63 -12.93
N GLY A 369 -5.77 -16.76 -13.60
CA GLY A 369 -4.90 -17.93 -13.52
C GLY A 369 -3.49 -17.65 -14.03
N GLY A 370 -3.34 -16.91 -15.13
CA GLY A 370 -2.04 -16.49 -15.68
C GLY A 370 -1.26 -15.57 -14.75
N ILE A 371 -1.92 -14.61 -14.10
CA ILE A 371 -1.29 -13.74 -13.10
C ILE A 371 -0.78 -14.57 -11.92
N VAL A 372 -1.59 -15.48 -11.38
CA VAL A 372 -1.18 -16.36 -10.26
C VAL A 372 -0.05 -17.30 -10.68
N ALA A 373 -0.15 -17.88 -11.88
CA ALA A 373 0.91 -18.74 -12.43
C ALA A 373 2.24 -17.98 -12.54
N SER A 374 2.23 -16.69 -12.88
CA SER A 374 3.44 -15.87 -12.90
C SER A 374 4.12 -15.82 -11.53
N MET A 375 3.38 -15.56 -10.46
CA MET A 375 3.91 -15.51 -9.09
C MET A 375 4.43 -16.88 -8.62
N VAL A 376 3.64 -17.93 -8.84
CA VAL A 376 3.99 -19.31 -8.45
C VAL A 376 5.23 -19.79 -9.18
N SER A 377 5.37 -19.45 -10.48
CA SER A 377 6.55 -19.82 -11.26
C SER A 377 7.84 -19.21 -10.72
N ARG A 378 7.82 -17.97 -10.22
CA ARG A 378 8.99 -17.32 -9.61
C ARG A 378 9.49 -18.07 -8.38
N HIS A 379 8.58 -18.58 -7.56
CA HIS A 379 8.95 -19.38 -6.41
C HIS A 379 9.54 -20.73 -6.86
N ARG A 380 8.81 -21.45 -7.71
CA ARG A 380 9.21 -22.76 -8.22
C ARG A 380 10.56 -22.75 -8.94
N ASP A 381 10.78 -21.76 -9.81
CA ASP A 381 11.91 -21.76 -10.75
C ASP A 381 13.13 -20.99 -10.23
N ALA A 382 12.93 -20.03 -9.31
CA ALA A 382 13.99 -19.13 -8.83
C ALA A 382 14.10 -19.03 -7.30
N GLY A 383 13.27 -19.76 -6.55
CA GLY A 383 13.30 -19.79 -5.08
C GLY A 383 12.85 -18.48 -4.42
N LEU A 384 12.16 -17.61 -5.15
CA LEU A 384 11.70 -16.33 -4.62
C LEU A 384 10.50 -16.52 -3.70
N ILE A 385 10.54 -15.92 -2.50
CA ILE A 385 9.36 -15.77 -1.65
C ILE A 385 8.39 -14.79 -2.32
N LEU A 386 7.08 -14.96 -2.15
CA LEU A 386 6.09 -14.07 -2.74
C LEU A 386 6.20 -12.65 -2.15
N PRO A 387 5.99 -11.58 -2.95
CA PRO A 387 6.12 -10.20 -2.47
C PRO A 387 4.92 -9.78 -1.61
N SER A 388 5.12 -8.82 -0.71
CA SER A 388 3.98 -8.19 0.01
C SER A 388 3.36 -7.12 -0.88
N TRP A 389 4.17 -6.18 -1.38
CA TRP A 389 3.78 -5.21 -2.38
C TRP A 389 4.95 -5.00 -3.34
N GLU A 390 4.71 -5.17 -4.63
CA GLU A 390 5.77 -5.18 -5.65
C GLU A 390 5.53 -4.10 -6.71
N ALA A 391 6.51 -3.23 -7.01
CA ALA A 391 6.52 -2.42 -8.24
C ALA A 391 7.68 -2.84 -9.13
N ALA A 392 7.39 -3.10 -10.41
CA ALA A 392 8.37 -3.45 -11.43
C ALA A 392 9.43 -4.50 -10.97
N GLY A 393 8.99 -5.50 -10.22
CA GLY A 393 9.82 -6.59 -9.70
C GLY A 393 10.57 -6.30 -8.40
N HIS A 394 10.38 -5.13 -7.79
CA HIS A 394 10.91 -4.79 -6.46
C HIS A 394 9.82 -4.90 -5.40
N ASP A 395 10.03 -5.75 -4.40
CA ASP A 395 9.17 -5.86 -3.22
C ASP A 395 9.54 -4.79 -2.20
N ASN A 396 8.76 -3.71 -2.15
CA ASN A 396 8.93 -2.62 -1.18
C ASN A 396 8.33 -2.95 0.19
N ARG A 397 7.68 -4.12 0.30
CA ARG A 397 7.14 -4.71 1.53
C ARG A 397 5.99 -3.94 2.17
N VAL A 398 5.44 -2.95 1.49
CA VAL A 398 4.16 -2.33 1.84
C VAL A 398 3.04 -3.40 1.75
N MET A 399 1.88 -3.35 2.40
CA MET A 399 1.54 -2.64 3.63
C MET A 399 1.92 -3.47 4.87
N ILE A 400 1.24 -4.59 5.17
CA ILE A 400 1.47 -5.50 6.30
C ILE A 400 1.17 -6.95 5.87
N GLY A 401 1.58 -7.94 6.69
CA GLY A 401 1.22 -9.35 6.47
C GLY A 401 1.95 -10.00 5.29
N TYR A 402 1.27 -10.96 4.67
CA TYR A 402 1.66 -11.63 3.42
C TYR A 402 0.41 -11.86 2.53
N PRO A 403 -0.34 -10.81 2.19
CA PRO A 403 -1.71 -10.88 1.64
C PRO A 403 -1.80 -11.59 0.29
N ILE A 404 -0.68 -11.66 -0.44
CA ILE A 404 -0.56 -12.39 -1.72
C ILE A 404 -1.00 -13.86 -1.62
N VAL A 405 -0.90 -14.47 -0.44
CA VAL A 405 -1.34 -15.85 -0.24
C VAL A 405 -2.84 -16.01 -0.45
N SER A 406 -3.66 -14.99 -0.15
CA SER A 406 -5.11 -15.01 -0.39
C SER A 406 -5.43 -15.13 -1.88
N ILE A 407 -4.75 -14.34 -2.72
CA ILE A 407 -4.93 -14.34 -4.18
C ILE A 407 -4.59 -15.72 -4.77
N VAL A 408 -3.45 -16.28 -4.35
CA VAL A 408 -3.01 -17.61 -4.79
C VAL A 408 -3.96 -18.70 -4.27
N ALA A 409 -4.37 -18.62 -3.01
CA ALA A 409 -5.28 -19.59 -2.41
C ALA A 409 -6.65 -19.60 -3.06
N ASP A 410 -7.27 -18.43 -3.27
CA ASP A 410 -8.57 -18.30 -3.93
C ASP A 410 -8.54 -18.89 -5.36
N ALA A 411 -7.44 -18.68 -6.09
CA ALA A 411 -7.23 -19.28 -7.40
C ALA A 411 -7.14 -20.81 -7.36
N VAL A 412 -6.42 -21.37 -6.40
CA VAL A 412 -6.32 -22.83 -6.21
C VAL A 412 -7.67 -23.42 -5.77
N ILE A 413 -8.37 -22.77 -4.84
CA ILE A 413 -9.66 -23.23 -4.31
C ILE A 413 -10.72 -23.21 -5.42
N LYS A 414 -10.73 -22.20 -6.29
CA LYS A 414 -11.61 -22.12 -7.46
C LYS A 414 -11.16 -22.99 -8.65
N GLY A 415 -9.93 -23.51 -8.63
CA GLY A 415 -9.39 -24.35 -9.70
C GLY A 415 -9.16 -23.59 -10.99
N LEU A 416 -8.55 -22.40 -10.91
CA LEU A 416 -8.29 -21.57 -12.09
C LEU A 416 -7.30 -22.26 -13.06
N PRO A 417 -7.49 -22.09 -14.38
CA PRO A 417 -6.63 -22.70 -15.38
C PRO A 417 -5.20 -22.15 -15.30
N GLY A 418 -4.21 -23.01 -15.55
CA GLY A 418 -2.79 -22.64 -15.58
C GLY A 418 -2.10 -22.59 -14.21
N VAL A 419 -2.83 -22.71 -13.10
CA VAL A 419 -2.26 -22.74 -11.75
C VAL A 419 -1.94 -24.18 -11.35
N ASP A 420 -0.67 -24.47 -11.07
CA ASP A 420 -0.24 -25.73 -10.45
C ASP A 420 -0.54 -25.67 -8.93
N PRO A 421 -1.49 -26.46 -8.41
CA PRO A 421 -1.88 -26.40 -7.01
C PRO A 421 -0.77 -26.79 -6.03
N GLN A 422 0.13 -27.70 -6.42
CA GLN A 422 1.20 -28.17 -5.53
C GLN A 422 2.31 -27.13 -5.45
N ALA A 423 2.72 -26.56 -6.58
CA ALA A 423 3.68 -25.46 -6.60
C ALA A 423 3.12 -24.20 -5.90
N ALA A 424 1.83 -23.91 -6.11
CA ALA A 424 1.15 -22.81 -5.44
C ALA A 424 1.14 -22.98 -3.91
N TYR A 425 0.82 -24.19 -3.44
CA TYR A 425 0.86 -24.51 -2.02
C TYR A 425 2.26 -24.34 -1.41
N ALA A 426 3.30 -24.83 -2.10
CA ALA A 426 4.68 -24.67 -1.65
C ALA A 426 5.05 -23.17 -1.48
N ALA A 427 4.66 -22.32 -2.44
CA ALA A 427 4.93 -20.90 -2.41
C ALA A 427 4.25 -20.18 -1.23
N ILE A 428 2.94 -20.38 -1.04
CA ILE A 428 2.20 -19.71 0.05
C ILE A 428 2.63 -20.22 1.43
N ARG A 429 2.95 -21.52 1.54
CA ARG A 429 3.47 -22.09 2.79
C ARG A 429 4.84 -21.50 3.13
N ALA A 430 5.72 -21.32 2.15
CA ALA A 430 7.02 -20.69 2.37
C ALA A 430 6.88 -19.25 2.90
N SER A 431 5.99 -18.44 2.31
CA SER A 431 5.70 -17.09 2.79
C SER A 431 5.24 -17.05 4.25
N ALA A 432 4.42 -17.99 4.69
CA ALA A 432 3.86 -18.01 6.06
C ALA A 432 4.88 -18.36 7.17
N PHE A 433 6.10 -18.76 6.81
CA PHE A 433 7.19 -19.05 7.75
C PHE A 433 8.43 -18.19 7.52
N ASP A 434 8.44 -17.34 6.48
CA ASP A 434 9.53 -16.39 6.30
C ASP A 434 9.51 -15.36 7.43
N ARG A 435 10.69 -14.89 7.84
CA ARG A 435 10.84 -13.89 8.92
C ARG A 435 11.44 -12.58 8.43
N THR A 436 11.75 -12.51 7.15
CA THR A 436 12.61 -11.48 6.54
C THR A 436 11.91 -10.66 5.47
N LYS A 437 10.85 -11.20 4.86
CA LYS A 437 10.18 -10.64 3.68
C LYS A 437 8.74 -10.16 3.95
N HIS A 438 8.52 -9.63 5.14
CA HIS A 438 7.27 -8.99 5.54
C HIS A 438 7.51 -7.52 5.85
N SER A 439 6.44 -6.73 5.80
CA SER A 439 6.51 -5.29 6.03
C SER A 439 7.24 -4.91 7.29
N ASN A 440 8.19 -4.00 7.13
CA ASN A 440 8.85 -3.29 8.21
C ASN A 440 8.60 -1.76 8.14
N VAL A 441 7.54 -1.34 7.45
CA VAL A 441 7.25 0.08 7.17
C VAL A 441 6.83 0.81 8.44
N TYR A 442 5.99 0.19 9.26
CA TYR A 442 5.45 0.80 10.48
C TYR A 442 6.33 0.58 11.72
N ASP A 443 7.04 -0.55 11.77
CA ASP A 443 7.95 -1.03 12.83
C ASP A 443 8.51 -2.40 12.37
N LEU A 444 9.15 -3.18 13.23
CA LEU A 444 9.46 -4.61 13.02
C LEU A 444 8.26 -5.38 12.45
N ASN A 445 8.51 -6.38 11.61
CA ASN A 445 7.44 -7.12 10.94
C ASN A 445 6.53 -7.94 11.87
N GLY A 446 7.01 -8.29 13.06
CA GLY A 446 6.23 -8.99 14.08
C GLY A 446 6.15 -10.51 13.94
N MET A 447 6.76 -11.12 12.91
CA MET A 447 6.63 -12.57 12.65
C MET A 447 7.17 -13.47 13.75
N ASP A 448 8.23 -13.05 14.47
CA ASP A 448 8.75 -13.82 15.61
C ASP A 448 7.72 -13.92 16.75
N GLY A 449 7.02 -12.82 17.02
CA GLY A 449 5.92 -12.77 17.98
C GLY A 449 4.71 -13.57 17.48
N TYR A 450 4.32 -13.37 16.22
CA TYR A 450 3.20 -14.06 15.58
C TYR A 450 3.33 -15.58 15.63
N LEU A 451 4.46 -16.12 15.17
CA LEU A 451 4.71 -17.56 15.14
C LEU A 451 4.74 -18.18 16.54
N ARG A 452 5.11 -17.40 17.57
CA ARG A 452 5.17 -17.87 18.96
C ARG A 452 3.82 -17.80 19.67
N TYR A 453 3.14 -16.66 19.62
CA TYR A 453 1.93 -16.42 20.40
C TYR A 453 0.62 -16.64 19.61
N GLY A 454 0.71 -16.75 18.28
CA GLY A 454 -0.43 -16.77 17.37
C GLY A 454 -0.96 -15.38 17.02
N PHE A 455 -0.40 -14.33 17.63
CA PHE A 455 -0.69 -12.92 17.37
C PHE A 455 0.60 -12.11 17.48
N VAL A 456 0.64 -10.92 16.89
CA VAL A 456 1.76 -9.98 17.02
C VAL A 456 1.61 -9.22 18.33
N PRO A 457 2.55 -9.33 19.29
CA PRO A 457 2.48 -8.54 20.52
C PRO A 457 2.64 -7.04 20.26
N ALA A 458 1.98 -6.22 21.08
CA ALA A 458 1.95 -4.76 20.99
C ALA A 458 3.27 -4.05 21.33
N ASP A 459 4.29 -4.83 21.69
CA ASP A 459 5.70 -4.43 21.67
C ASP A 459 6.12 -3.96 20.26
N VAL A 460 5.42 -4.43 19.22
CA VAL A 460 5.57 -4.04 17.81
C VAL A 460 4.35 -3.21 17.36
N ALA A 461 4.58 -2.13 16.61
CA ALA A 461 3.50 -1.29 16.09
C ALA A 461 2.59 -2.03 15.07
N SER A 462 1.36 -1.52 14.89
CA SER A 462 0.30 -2.12 14.06
C SER A 462 -0.04 -3.57 14.45
N SER A 463 0.13 -3.93 15.72
CA SER A 463 0.03 -5.30 16.23
C SER A 463 -1.33 -5.95 16.00
N VAL A 464 -2.41 -5.20 16.20
CA VAL A 464 -3.77 -5.73 16.01
C VAL A 464 -4.02 -5.99 14.53
N SER A 465 -3.69 -5.01 13.67
CA SER A 465 -3.82 -5.12 12.22
C SER A 465 -3.06 -6.31 11.64
N LYS A 466 -1.76 -6.41 11.97
CA LYS A 466 -0.91 -7.54 11.57
C LYS A 466 -1.51 -8.87 12.02
N THR A 467 -2.00 -8.96 13.25
CA THR A 467 -2.62 -10.18 13.78
C THR A 467 -3.84 -10.61 12.98
N THR A 468 -4.80 -9.70 12.80
CA THR A 468 -6.08 -10.03 12.16
C THR A 468 -5.91 -10.48 10.71
N GLU A 469 -5.00 -9.84 9.97
CA GLU A 469 -4.76 -10.20 8.57
C GLU A 469 -3.91 -11.45 8.42
N GLN A 470 -2.84 -11.60 9.20
CA GLN A 470 -2.03 -12.83 9.17
C GLN A 470 -2.83 -14.07 9.59
N ASN A 471 -3.78 -13.92 10.51
CA ASN A 471 -4.71 -14.98 10.87
C ASN A 471 -5.64 -15.37 9.71
N TYR A 472 -6.15 -14.40 8.95
CA TYR A 472 -6.93 -14.65 7.73
C TYR A 472 -6.06 -15.30 6.64
N GLU A 473 -4.87 -14.78 6.41
CA GLU A 473 -3.88 -15.32 5.46
C GLU A 473 -3.57 -16.80 5.76
N ASP A 474 -3.31 -17.12 7.03
CA ASP A 474 -3.13 -18.51 7.47
C ASP A 474 -4.36 -19.38 7.21
N TRP A 475 -5.56 -18.86 7.48
CA TRP A 475 -6.79 -19.58 7.16
C TRP A 475 -6.86 -19.94 5.66
N THR A 476 -6.50 -19.03 4.76
CA THR A 476 -6.51 -19.31 3.31
C THR A 476 -5.53 -20.43 2.94
N ILE A 477 -4.36 -20.47 3.56
CA ILE A 477 -3.38 -21.55 3.37
C ILE A 477 -3.93 -22.89 3.89
N GLY A 478 -4.61 -22.85 5.03
CA GLY A 478 -5.32 -24.01 5.59
C GLY A 478 -6.40 -24.55 4.65
N GLN A 479 -7.17 -23.68 3.98
CA GLN A 479 -8.16 -24.09 2.97
C GLN A 479 -7.51 -24.79 1.78
N VAL A 480 -6.37 -24.30 1.30
CA VAL A 480 -5.61 -24.98 0.23
C VAL A 480 -5.04 -26.31 0.71
N ALA A 481 -4.46 -26.36 1.91
CA ALA A 481 -3.95 -27.60 2.51
C ALA A 481 -5.04 -28.67 2.60
N ALA A 482 -6.22 -28.31 3.09
CA ALA A 482 -7.38 -29.20 3.16
C ALA A 482 -7.80 -29.71 1.78
N LYS A 483 -7.90 -28.81 0.78
CA LYS A 483 -8.22 -29.19 -0.61
C LYS A 483 -7.22 -30.18 -1.21
N LEU A 484 -5.95 -30.10 -0.81
CA LEU A 484 -4.88 -30.98 -1.28
C LEU A 484 -4.67 -32.23 -0.41
N GLY A 485 -5.50 -32.46 0.60
CA GLY A 485 -5.37 -33.62 1.51
C GLY A 485 -4.17 -33.54 2.48
N ARG A 486 -3.69 -32.33 2.79
CA ARG A 486 -2.58 -32.08 3.71
C ARG A 486 -3.10 -31.80 5.12
N GLU A 487 -3.57 -32.84 5.79
CA GLU A 487 -4.30 -32.73 7.06
C GLU A 487 -3.52 -32.04 8.18
N ASP A 488 -2.22 -32.35 8.35
CA ASP A 488 -1.38 -31.73 9.39
C ASP A 488 -1.22 -30.22 9.19
N ASP A 489 -0.93 -29.80 7.95
CA ASP A 489 -0.80 -28.38 7.64
C ASP A 489 -2.18 -27.68 7.73
N ALA A 490 -3.27 -28.35 7.32
CA ALA A 490 -4.62 -27.80 7.48
C ALA A 490 -4.97 -27.55 8.96
N ALA A 491 -4.65 -28.50 9.86
CA ALA A 491 -4.85 -28.34 11.30
C ALA A 491 -3.95 -27.25 11.90
N LEU A 492 -2.68 -27.18 11.48
CA LEU A 492 -1.73 -26.16 11.90
C LEU A 492 -2.24 -24.75 11.56
N PHE A 493 -2.65 -24.54 10.31
CA PHE A 493 -3.11 -23.25 9.83
C PHE A 493 -4.50 -22.88 10.38
N ALA A 494 -5.41 -23.86 10.54
CA ALA A 494 -6.68 -23.64 11.24
C ALA A 494 -6.47 -23.17 12.68
N THR A 495 -5.48 -23.73 13.37
CA THR A 495 -5.10 -23.26 14.70
C THR A 495 -4.55 -21.84 14.61
N ARG A 496 -3.62 -21.55 13.68
CA ARG A 496 -2.95 -20.23 13.52
C ARG A 496 -3.96 -19.11 13.26
N ALA A 497 -5.03 -19.41 12.55
CA ALA A 497 -6.10 -18.47 12.25
C ALA A 497 -6.91 -17.95 13.45
N THR A 498 -6.77 -18.50 14.67
CA THR A 498 -7.59 -18.10 15.82
C THR A 498 -6.92 -17.09 16.77
N GLY A 499 -5.74 -16.57 16.43
CA GLY A 499 -4.92 -15.74 17.31
C GLY A 499 -5.60 -14.47 17.81
N TRP A 500 -6.33 -13.79 16.94
CA TRP A 500 -7.06 -12.54 17.18
C TRP A 500 -8.00 -12.62 18.39
N ARG A 501 -8.53 -13.81 18.70
CA ARG A 501 -9.45 -14.02 19.83
C ARG A 501 -8.81 -13.66 21.17
N GLN A 502 -7.48 -13.67 21.27
CA GLN A 502 -6.73 -13.27 22.47
C GLN A 502 -6.69 -11.74 22.68
N LEU A 503 -7.05 -10.96 21.66
CA LEU A 503 -7.10 -9.50 21.66
C LEU A 503 -8.49 -8.95 21.97
N TYR A 504 -9.53 -9.80 21.99
CA TYR A 504 -10.91 -9.37 22.19
C TYR A 504 -11.16 -8.89 23.63
N ASP A 505 -11.54 -7.62 23.76
CA ASP A 505 -12.05 -7.06 25.01
C ASP A 505 -13.57 -7.18 25.10
N ARG A 506 -14.05 -7.90 26.10
CA ARG A 506 -15.49 -8.15 26.31
C ARG A 506 -16.28 -6.91 26.71
N THR A 507 -15.62 -5.89 27.24
CA THR A 507 -16.30 -4.68 27.74
C THR A 507 -16.72 -3.79 26.58
N SER A 508 -15.79 -3.55 25.65
CA SER A 508 -15.98 -2.65 24.52
C SER A 508 -16.39 -3.35 23.23
N GLY A 509 -16.04 -4.63 23.07
CA GLY A 509 -16.14 -5.37 21.82
C GLY A 509 -15.00 -5.10 20.85
N TRP A 510 -14.01 -4.28 21.22
CA TRP A 510 -12.85 -3.99 20.39
C TRP A 510 -11.78 -5.09 20.50
N LEU A 511 -10.95 -5.19 19.45
CA LEU A 511 -9.69 -5.92 19.53
C LEU A 511 -8.61 -4.97 20.04
N LEU A 512 -8.19 -5.13 21.29
CA LEU A 512 -7.21 -4.26 21.94
C LEU A 512 -5.79 -4.83 21.85
N PRO A 513 -4.77 -3.96 21.72
CA PRO A 513 -3.38 -4.38 21.66
C PRO A 513 -2.93 -5.07 22.96
N ARG A 514 -2.25 -6.22 22.82
CA ARG A 514 -1.77 -7.02 23.95
C ARG A 514 -0.25 -7.23 23.88
N LEU A 515 0.45 -7.01 24.98
CA LEU A 515 1.90 -7.14 25.09
C LEU A 515 2.32 -8.61 25.22
N ALA A 516 3.61 -8.90 24.97
CA ALA A 516 4.16 -10.26 25.06
C ALA A 516 4.13 -10.82 26.49
N ASP A 517 3.96 -9.97 27.51
CA ASP A 517 3.76 -10.35 28.92
C ASP A 517 2.29 -10.59 29.29
N GLY A 518 1.38 -10.49 28.33
CA GLY A 518 -0.04 -10.76 28.48
C GLY A 518 -0.88 -9.59 28.99
N ARG A 519 -0.28 -8.44 29.33
CA ARG A 519 -1.01 -7.22 29.70
C ARG A 519 -1.58 -6.53 28.46
N TRP A 520 -2.67 -5.77 28.64
CA TRP A 520 -3.12 -4.82 27.62
C TRP A 520 -2.10 -3.69 27.48
N ALA A 521 -1.83 -3.26 26.25
CA ALA A 521 -1.04 -2.05 26.05
C ALA A 521 -1.87 -0.82 26.46
N PRO A 522 -1.28 0.17 27.15
CA PRO A 522 -1.98 1.40 27.50
C PRO A 522 -2.28 2.16 26.21
N MET A 523 -3.55 2.51 26.00
CA MET A 523 -4.00 3.21 24.80
C MET A 523 -5.31 3.94 25.08
N ARG A 524 -5.44 5.14 24.53
CA ARG A 524 -6.67 5.91 24.44
C ARG A 524 -7.38 5.64 23.11
N CYS A 525 -8.67 5.30 23.17
CA CYS A 525 -9.48 5.07 21.97
C CYS A 525 -10.05 6.37 21.37
N ASP A 526 -9.80 7.52 22.01
CA ASP A 526 -10.27 8.86 21.61
C ASP A 526 -9.12 9.77 21.14
N ASP A 527 -7.95 9.19 20.84
CA ASP A 527 -6.77 9.89 20.36
C ASP A 527 -6.14 9.16 19.15
N TRP A 528 -5.99 9.85 18.03
CA TRP A 528 -5.41 9.28 16.81
C TRP A 528 -3.95 8.87 16.97
N GLY A 529 -3.17 9.56 17.82
CA GLY A 529 -1.76 9.24 18.03
C GLY A 529 -1.55 7.87 18.65
N ASP A 530 -2.45 7.49 19.56
CA ASP A 530 -2.51 6.19 20.21
C ASP A 530 -3.07 5.11 19.26
N LEU A 531 -4.12 5.42 18.50
CA LEU A 531 -4.70 4.51 17.51
C LEU A 531 -3.70 4.17 16.39
N ASN A 532 -3.04 5.17 15.81
CA ASN A 532 -2.06 5.00 14.73
C ASN A 532 -0.86 4.12 15.13
N ARG A 533 -0.59 3.96 16.43
CA ARG A 533 0.45 3.04 16.90
C ARG A 533 0.05 1.58 16.74
N HIS A 534 -1.22 1.24 16.92
CA HIS A 534 -1.67 -0.14 17.04
C HIS A 534 -2.51 -0.65 15.86
N TYR A 535 -3.04 0.27 15.06
CA TYR A 535 -3.83 -0.01 13.88
C TYR A 535 -3.27 0.74 12.69
N VAL A 536 -3.16 0.08 11.53
CA VAL A 536 -2.92 0.77 10.25
C VAL A 536 -4.00 1.84 10.06
N SER A 537 -3.58 3.06 9.70
CA SER A 537 -4.42 4.26 9.56
C SER A 537 -5.21 4.66 10.83
N GLY A 538 -4.90 4.07 12.00
CA GLY A 538 -5.63 4.28 13.24
C GLY A 538 -7.02 3.63 13.27
N ASN A 539 -7.33 2.75 12.32
CA ASN A 539 -8.68 2.25 12.08
C ASN A 539 -9.09 1.09 13.01
N ILE A 540 -9.25 1.37 14.31
CA ILE A 540 -9.71 0.38 15.31
C ILE A 540 -11.05 -0.27 14.93
N TRP A 541 -11.95 0.48 14.28
CA TRP A 541 -13.29 0.00 13.95
C TRP A 541 -13.26 -1.07 12.87
N ALA A 542 -12.54 -0.84 11.79
CA ALA A 542 -12.40 -1.83 10.73
C ALA A 542 -11.66 -3.06 11.22
N TYR A 543 -10.52 -2.88 11.90
CA TYR A 543 -9.72 -4.01 12.37
C TYR A 543 -10.41 -4.82 13.46
N SER A 544 -11.25 -4.21 14.30
CA SER A 544 -12.06 -4.96 15.26
C SER A 544 -13.19 -5.76 14.60
N ALA A 545 -13.62 -5.36 13.40
CA ALA A 545 -14.55 -6.12 12.57
C ALA A 545 -13.84 -7.10 11.60
N TYR A 546 -12.51 -7.04 11.48
CA TYR A 546 -11.73 -7.78 10.49
C TYR A 546 -11.38 -9.21 10.94
N THR A 547 -12.38 -10.10 10.91
CA THR A 547 -12.20 -11.54 11.17
C THR A 547 -12.95 -12.40 10.15
N PRO A 548 -12.81 -12.12 8.84
CA PRO A 548 -13.69 -12.66 7.79
C PRO A 548 -13.72 -14.20 7.75
N HIS A 549 -12.64 -14.86 8.17
CA HIS A 549 -12.53 -16.31 8.24
C HIS A 549 -13.16 -16.96 9.48
N ASP A 550 -13.49 -16.19 10.52
CA ASP A 550 -13.87 -16.70 11.85
C ASP A 550 -15.09 -15.96 12.44
N MET A 551 -15.99 -15.51 11.57
CA MET A 551 -17.14 -14.69 11.92
C MET A 551 -18.12 -15.35 12.91
N ALA A 552 -18.22 -16.68 12.93
CA ALA A 552 -19.03 -17.37 13.93
C ALA A 552 -18.48 -17.16 15.36
N ALA A 553 -17.16 -17.14 15.54
CA ALA A 553 -16.54 -16.84 16.82
C ALA A 553 -16.68 -15.34 17.17
N ALA A 554 -16.52 -14.44 16.20
CA ALA A 554 -16.76 -13.01 16.41
C ALA A 554 -18.18 -12.74 16.89
N ILE A 555 -19.18 -13.33 16.26
CA ILE A 555 -20.59 -13.21 16.67
C ILE A 555 -20.80 -13.74 18.10
N ARG A 556 -20.26 -14.91 18.43
CA ARG A 556 -20.36 -15.47 19.80
C ARG A 556 -19.70 -14.60 20.85
N LEU A 557 -18.51 -14.06 20.57
CA LEU A 557 -17.78 -13.19 21.49
C LEU A 557 -18.55 -11.90 21.80
N HIS A 558 -19.27 -11.35 20.81
CA HIS A 558 -20.16 -10.21 20.99
C HIS A 558 -21.50 -10.56 21.67
N GLY A 559 -21.72 -11.82 22.03
CA GLY A 559 -22.94 -12.27 22.67
C GLY A 559 -24.06 -12.54 21.67
N GLY A 560 -23.77 -13.03 20.47
CA GLY A 560 -24.74 -13.51 19.48
C GLY A 560 -25.09 -12.51 18.38
N ARG A 561 -25.87 -12.96 17.39
CA ARG A 561 -26.13 -12.27 16.11
C ARG A 561 -26.71 -10.88 16.30
N ALA A 562 -27.71 -10.72 17.17
CA ALA A 562 -28.33 -9.42 17.45
C ALA A 562 -27.33 -8.42 18.05
N ALA A 563 -26.58 -8.84 19.06
CA ALA A 563 -25.61 -7.99 19.76
C ALA A 563 -24.44 -7.59 18.85
N TYR A 564 -23.95 -8.52 18.01
CA TYR A 564 -22.96 -8.20 17.00
C TYR A 564 -23.47 -7.15 16.00
N GLY A 565 -24.69 -7.33 15.48
CA GLY A 565 -25.28 -6.37 14.55
C GLY A 565 -25.51 -4.99 15.18
N ASP A 566 -25.88 -4.90 16.45
CA ASP A 566 -26.00 -3.60 17.13
C ASP A 566 -24.65 -2.97 17.46
N TRP A 567 -23.62 -3.77 17.78
CA TRP A 567 -22.25 -3.27 17.90
C TRP A 567 -21.73 -2.68 16.58
N LEU A 568 -21.96 -3.38 15.47
CA LEU A 568 -21.58 -2.92 14.15
C LEU A 568 -22.34 -1.64 13.75
N ASP A 569 -23.65 -1.56 14.01
CA ASP A 569 -24.48 -0.38 13.71
C ASP A 569 -24.05 0.86 14.51
N ARG A 570 -23.51 0.69 15.73
CA ARG A 570 -22.94 1.81 16.49
C ARG A 570 -21.75 2.46 15.77
N ILE A 571 -20.91 1.68 15.09
CA ILE A 571 -19.78 2.20 14.32
C ILE A 571 -20.28 3.17 13.24
N PHE A 572 -21.30 2.78 12.48
CA PHE A 572 -21.86 3.62 11.41
C PHE A 572 -22.62 4.85 11.89
N ARG A 573 -22.94 4.93 13.19
CA ARG A 573 -23.72 6.04 13.80
C ARG A 573 -22.89 6.94 14.69
N ASP A 574 -21.74 6.49 15.18
CA ASP A 574 -20.88 7.28 16.05
C ASP A 574 -20.14 8.35 15.25
N THR A 575 -20.39 9.61 15.61
CA THR A 575 -19.76 10.80 15.01
C THR A 575 -18.96 11.60 16.04
N THR A 576 -18.60 10.99 17.17
CA THR A 576 -17.90 11.68 18.25
C THR A 576 -16.52 12.19 17.75
N PRO A 577 -16.07 13.41 18.07
CA PRO A 577 -14.73 13.84 17.69
C PRO A 577 -13.62 12.98 18.31
N ILE A 578 -12.45 12.91 17.67
CA ILE A 578 -11.23 12.24 18.18
C ILE A 578 -10.12 13.26 18.19
N GLY A 579 -9.31 13.27 19.26
CA GLY A 579 -8.15 14.14 19.39
C GLY A 579 -6.96 13.67 18.53
N GLY A 580 -5.98 14.54 18.31
CA GLY A 580 -4.81 14.22 17.51
C GLY A 580 -5.04 14.32 15.99
N GLU A 581 -4.08 13.82 15.22
CA GLU A 581 -4.06 13.93 13.76
C GLU A 581 -4.51 12.62 13.09
N GLN A 582 -5.56 12.70 12.29
CA GLN A 582 -6.11 11.58 11.51
C GLN A 582 -5.15 11.20 10.37
N HIS A 583 -5.04 9.91 10.07
CA HIS A 583 -4.30 9.45 8.90
C HIS A 583 -5.00 9.87 7.59
N VAL A 584 -4.23 10.23 6.57
CA VAL A 584 -4.76 10.73 5.27
C VAL A 584 -5.56 9.68 4.52
N ASP A 585 -5.19 8.41 4.63
CA ASP A 585 -5.89 7.30 3.98
C ASP A 585 -7.30 7.06 4.56
N LEU A 586 -7.53 7.38 5.84
CA LEU A 586 -8.83 7.16 6.46
C LEU A 586 -9.79 8.32 6.13
N SER A 587 -10.59 8.17 5.07
CA SER A 587 -11.52 9.19 4.59
C SER A 587 -12.91 8.61 4.24
N GLY A 588 -13.82 9.44 3.72
CA GLY A 588 -15.13 8.99 3.24
C GLY A 588 -16.03 8.41 4.35
N PHE A 589 -16.29 9.20 5.40
CA PHE A 589 -16.92 8.69 6.62
C PHE A 589 -18.45 8.53 6.57
N VAL A 590 -18.91 7.38 7.05
CA VAL A 590 -20.27 7.14 7.55
C VAL A 590 -20.18 6.79 9.04
N GLY A 591 -20.37 7.78 9.92
CA GLY A 591 -20.01 7.62 11.34
C GLY A 591 -18.51 7.40 11.47
N ARG A 592 -18.09 6.26 12.00
CA ARG A 592 -16.69 5.81 12.10
C ARG A 592 -16.22 4.94 10.94
N TYR A 593 -17.13 4.48 10.09
CA TYR A 593 -16.75 3.73 8.90
C TYR A 593 -16.11 4.69 7.89
N GLY A 594 -14.80 4.60 7.67
CA GLY A 594 -14.11 5.28 6.57
C GLY A 594 -14.08 4.38 5.34
N HIS A 595 -14.67 4.83 4.23
CA HIS A 595 -14.69 4.08 2.98
C HIS A 595 -13.36 4.17 2.22
N GLY A 596 -12.55 5.20 2.45
CA GLY A 596 -11.26 5.37 1.78
C GLY A 596 -10.14 4.44 2.27
N ASP A 597 -10.42 3.53 3.20
CA ASP A 597 -9.44 2.62 3.82
C ASP A 597 -9.98 1.17 3.80
N GLU A 598 -9.24 0.29 3.15
CA GLU A 598 -9.63 -1.06 2.70
C GLU A 598 -10.06 -2.05 3.79
N PRO A 599 -9.50 -2.05 5.02
CA PRO A 599 -9.89 -3.00 6.06
C PRO A 599 -11.38 -2.96 6.35
N GLY A 600 -12.01 -1.80 6.16
CA GLY A 600 -13.43 -1.59 6.38
C GLY A 600 -14.32 -2.13 5.26
N HIS A 601 -13.82 -2.38 4.05
CA HIS A 601 -14.63 -2.63 2.85
C HIS A 601 -15.70 -3.73 2.98
N GLN A 602 -15.46 -4.74 3.81
CA GLN A 602 -16.43 -5.80 4.08
C GLN A 602 -17.53 -5.43 5.12
N MET A 603 -17.32 -4.43 5.96
CA MET A 603 -18.18 -4.11 7.12
C MET A 603 -19.67 -3.97 6.79
N PRO A 604 -20.08 -3.26 5.71
CA PRO A 604 -21.50 -3.18 5.35
C PRO A 604 -22.15 -4.54 5.09
N TYR A 605 -21.38 -5.54 4.65
CA TYR A 605 -21.85 -6.88 4.34
C TYR A 605 -21.91 -7.81 5.57
N LEU A 606 -21.27 -7.43 6.68
CA LEU A 606 -21.27 -8.24 7.91
C LEU A 606 -22.66 -8.33 8.57
N PHE A 607 -23.58 -7.40 8.28
CA PHE A 607 -24.96 -7.52 8.74
C PHE A 607 -25.67 -8.74 8.15
N ASN A 608 -25.33 -9.20 6.93
CA ASN A 608 -25.84 -10.47 6.39
C ASN A 608 -25.43 -11.66 7.27
N LEU A 609 -24.17 -11.66 7.72
CA LEU A 609 -23.65 -12.69 8.62
C LEU A 609 -24.31 -12.63 10.01
N ALA A 610 -24.87 -11.48 10.38
CA ALA A 610 -25.67 -11.28 11.59
C ALA A 610 -27.19 -11.53 11.40
N GLY A 611 -27.64 -11.92 10.21
CA GLY A 611 -29.07 -12.11 9.90
C GLY A 611 -29.87 -10.81 9.76
N GLN A 612 -29.21 -9.69 9.40
CA GLN A 612 -29.80 -8.36 9.27
C GLN A 612 -29.58 -7.74 7.87
N PRO A 613 -29.96 -8.42 6.77
CA PRO A 613 -29.63 -7.98 5.40
C PRO A 613 -30.21 -6.60 5.03
N GLY A 614 -31.31 -6.18 5.66
CA GLY A 614 -31.84 -4.82 5.48
C GLY A 614 -30.85 -3.72 5.84
N ARG A 615 -29.98 -3.93 6.85
CA ARG A 615 -28.91 -2.99 7.22
C ARG A 615 -27.77 -3.02 6.19
N THR A 616 -27.39 -4.19 5.67
CA THR A 616 -26.43 -4.30 4.55
C THR A 616 -26.91 -3.48 3.35
N GLN A 617 -28.14 -3.70 2.91
CA GLN A 617 -28.73 -3.00 1.76
C GLN A 617 -28.72 -1.48 1.95
N TYR A 618 -29.04 -1.00 3.15
CA TYR A 618 -29.02 0.42 3.48
C TYR A 618 -27.61 1.02 3.40
N TYR A 619 -26.63 0.42 4.08
CA TYR A 619 -25.27 0.98 4.14
C TYR A 619 -24.53 0.87 2.79
N VAL A 620 -24.67 -0.25 2.08
CA VAL A 620 -24.09 -0.41 0.73
C VAL A 620 -24.66 0.64 -0.23
N ASN A 621 -25.98 0.83 -0.25
CA ASN A 621 -26.61 1.85 -1.10
C ASN A 621 -26.12 3.26 -0.75
N ARG A 622 -25.97 3.56 0.55
CA ARG A 622 -25.47 4.85 1.01
C ARG A 622 -24.04 5.11 0.53
N VAL A 623 -23.15 4.14 0.68
CA VAL A 623 -21.75 4.24 0.23
C VAL A 623 -21.67 4.43 -1.29
N LEU A 624 -22.39 3.63 -2.08
CA LEU A 624 -22.44 3.76 -3.55
C LEU A 624 -22.89 5.15 -4.02
N ARG A 625 -23.76 5.82 -3.26
CA ARG A 625 -24.29 7.14 -3.59
C ARG A 625 -23.40 8.29 -3.11
N GLU A 626 -22.81 8.15 -1.93
CA GLU A 626 -22.12 9.25 -1.23
C GLU A 626 -20.61 9.27 -1.53
N MET A 627 -20.01 8.13 -1.92
CA MET A 627 -18.55 8.00 -2.04
C MET A 627 -18.05 7.87 -3.48
N TYR A 628 -18.94 7.87 -4.46
CA TYR A 628 -18.61 7.76 -5.88
C TYR A 628 -19.38 8.78 -6.72
N SER A 629 -18.69 9.49 -7.60
CA SER A 629 -19.32 10.40 -8.56
C SER A 629 -18.62 10.39 -9.92
N ASP A 630 -19.27 10.96 -10.94
CA ASP A 630 -18.80 11.02 -12.33
C ASP A 630 -17.91 12.24 -12.63
N ARG A 631 -17.27 12.79 -11.59
CA ARG A 631 -16.39 13.97 -11.64
C ARG A 631 -14.92 13.57 -11.55
N PRO A 632 -13.96 14.44 -11.92
CA PRO A 632 -12.54 14.19 -11.72
C PRO A 632 -12.17 13.82 -10.27
N GLY A 633 -12.76 14.47 -9.26
CA GLY A 633 -12.62 14.12 -7.84
C GLY A 633 -13.63 13.08 -7.38
N GLY A 634 -13.90 12.07 -8.22
CA GLY A 634 -15.03 11.15 -8.05
C GLY A 634 -14.82 10.02 -7.05
N LEU A 635 -13.61 9.87 -6.51
CA LEU A 635 -13.24 8.88 -5.49
C LEU A 635 -12.93 9.60 -4.17
N VAL A 636 -13.27 8.96 -3.05
CA VAL A 636 -13.04 9.51 -1.71
C VAL A 636 -11.60 9.40 -1.22
N ASN A 637 -10.80 8.53 -1.84
CA ASN A 637 -9.37 8.36 -1.63
C ASN A 637 -8.75 7.58 -2.79
N ASN A 638 -7.50 7.16 -2.62
CA ASN A 638 -6.73 6.25 -3.47
C ASN A 638 -7.63 5.20 -4.14
N ASP A 639 -7.48 4.98 -5.45
CA ASP A 639 -8.17 3.85 -6.09
C ASP A 639 -7.50 2.50 -5.80
N ASP A 640 -6.26 2.53 -5.29
CA ASP A 640 -5.42 1.40 -4.90
C ASP A 640 -5.40 0.26 -5.91
N LEU A 641 -4.93 0.62 -7.12
CA LEU A 641 -4.81 -0.27 -8.28
C LEU A 641 -6.16 -0.92 -8.65
N GLY A 642 -7.26 -0.19 -8.46
CA GLY A 642 -8.60 -0.60 -8.80
C GLY A 642 -9.38 -1.28 -7.67
N GLN A 643 -8.87 -1.31 -6.44
CA GLN A 643 -9.57 -1.90 -5.29
C GLN A 643 -10.85 -1.15 -4.95
N MET A 644 -10.83 0.19 -4.86
CA MET A 644 -12.03 1.00 -4.66
C MET A 644 -13.02 0.82 -5.80
N SER A 645 -12.52 0.82 -7.03
CA SER A 645 -13.32 0.56 -8.22
C SER A 645 -13.94 -0.85 -8.26
N ALA A 646 -13.21 -1.89 -7.86
CA ALA A 646 -13.72 -3.26 -7.82
C ALA A 646 -14.78 -3.46 -6.72
N TRP A 647 -14.65 -2.76 -5.58
CA TRP A 647 -15.69 -2.71 -4.56
C TRP A 647 -16.99 -2.12 -5.12
N TYR A 648 -16.89 -1.02 -5.87
CA TYR A 648 -18.05 -0.41 -6.55
C TYR A 648 -18.71 -1.40 -7.51
N VAL A 649 -17.93 -2.05 -8.39
CA VAL A 649 -18.46 -2.98 -9.40
C VAL A 649 -19.22 -4.14 -8.75
N PHE A 650 -18.64 -4.80 -7.73
CA PHE A 650 -19.32 -5.86 -6.99
C PHE A 650 -20.60 -5.36 -6.33
N SER A 651 -20.51 -4.26 -5.58
CA SER A 651 -21.62 -3.69 -4.84
C SER A 651 -22.76 -3.23 -5.75
N ALA A 652 -22.43 -2.68 -6.93
CA ALA A 652 -23.41 -2.26 -7.93
C ALA A 652 -24.11 -3.45 -8.62
N LEU A 653 -23.41 -4.57 -8.80
CA LEU A 653 -24.01 -5.85 -9.21
C LEU A 653 -24.90 -6.45 -8.13
N GLY A 654 -24.68 -6.07 -6.86
CA GLY A 654 -25.51 -6.44 -5.73
C GLY A 654 -24.95 -7.58 -4.87
N PHE A 655 -23.67 -7.91 -4.99
CA PHE A 655 -23.02 -8.91 -4.13
C PHE A 655 -21.51 -8.64 -3.96
N TYR A 656 -20.92 -9.07 -2.85
CA TYR A 656 -19.51 -8.82 -2.54
C TYR A 656 -18.82 -10.01 -1.84
N PRO A 657 -17.56 -10.34 -2.20
CA PRO A 657 -16.79 -11.39 -1.53
C PRO A 657 -16.22 -10.89 -0.20
N VAL A 658 -16.90 -11.18 0.92
CA VAL A 658 -16.42 -10.81 2.27
C VAL A 658 -15.14 -11.56 2.65
N THR A 659 -15.04 -12.84 2.27
CA THR A 659 -13.94 -13.72 2.66
C THR A 659 -13.37 -14.42 1.43
N PRO A 660 -12.54 -13.76 0.59
CA PRO A 660 -11.90 -14.44 -0.53
C PRO A 660 -11.24 -15.76 -0.08
N GLY A 661 -11.55 -16.86 -0.77
CA GLY A 661 -11.24 -18.23 -0.35
C GLY A 661 -12.43 -19.07 0.16
N ASP A 662 -13.56 -18.48 0.58
CA ASP A 662 -14.71 -19.24 1.14
C ASP A 662 -15.76 -19.68 0.09
N LEU A 663 -15.59 -19.25 -1.16
CA LEU A 663 -16.51 -19.50 -2.29
C LEU A 663 -17.92 -18.92 -2.13
N THR A 664 -18.13 -17.93 -1.26
CA THR A 664 -19.42 -17.22 -1.12
C THR A 664 -19.32 -15.73 -1.45
N TYR A 665 -20.46 -15.16 -1.83
CA TYR A 665 -20.62 -13.73 -2.12
C TYR A 665 -21.85 -13.23 -1.39
N GLN A 666 -21.69 -12.28 -0.47
CA GLN A 666 -22.77 -11.73 0.33
C GLN A 666 -23.63 -10.80 -0.52
N ILE A 667 -24.94 -11.02 -0.56
CA ILE A 667 -25.87 -10.20 -1.35
C ILE A 667 -26.14 -8.89 -0.62
N GLY A 668 -25.83 -7.77 -1.26
CA GLY A 668 -26.28 -6.45 -0.84
C GLY A 668 -27.66 -6.17 -1.41
N ALA A 669 -27.69 -5.30 -2.42
CA ALA A 669 -28.81 -5.12 -3.33
C ALA A 669 -28.26 -4.58 -4.66
N PRO A 670 -28.85 -4.97 -5.81
CA PRO A 670 -28.43 -4.44 -7.10
C PRO A 670 -28.64 -2.91 -7.17
N TYR A 671 -27.70 -2.21 -7.82
CA TYR A 671 -27.77 -0.76 -8.04
C TYR A 671 -28.25 -0.37 -9.44
N HIS A 672 -28.29 -1.35 -10.34
CA HIS A 672 -28.80 -1.25 -11.71
C HIS A 672 -30.02 -2.17 -11.90
N ARG A 673 -30.94 -1.78 -12.79
CA ARG A 673 -32.18 -2.56 -13.04
C ARG A 673 -31.89 -3.94 -13.61
N ARG A 674 -30.86 -4.03 -14.45
CA ARG A 674 -30.37 -5.30 -14.96
C ARG A 674 -28.88 -5.25 -15.21
N ALA A 675 -28.20 -6.34 -14.91
CA ALA A 675 -26.81 -6.57 -15.28
C ALA A 675 -26.66 -7.97 -15.86
N THR A 676 -25.78 -8.14 -16.84
CA THR A 676 -25.44 -9.43 -17.44
C THR A 676 -23.94 -9.63 -17.36
N VAL A 677 -23.52 -10.63 -16.61
CA VAL A 677 -22.14 -11.08 -16.54
C VAL A 677 -21.96 -12.23 -17.53
N THR A 678 -21.12 -12.02 -18.54
CA THR A 678 -20.74 -13.05 -19.50
C THR A 678 -19.58 -13.87 -18.92
N LEU A 679 -19.85 -15.14 -18.68
CA LEU A 679 -18.92 -16.09 -18.11
C LEU A 679 -18.16 -16.84 -19.22
N PRO A 680 -17.00 -17.44 -18.91
CA PRO A 680 -16.30 -18.33 -19.83
C PRO A 680 -17.19 -19.43 -20.40
N GLY A 681 -17.00 -19.70 -21.69
CA GLY A 681 -17.86 -20.58 -22.48
C GLY A 681 -19.16 -19.92 -22.96
N GLY A 682 -19.31 -18.61 -22.79
CA GLY A 682 -20.46 -17.84 -23.30
C GLY A 682 -21.72 -17.92 -22.44
N ARG A 683 -21.67 -18.63 -21.31
CA ARG A 683 -22.76 -18.64 -20.31
C ARG A 683 -22.99 -17.23 -19.77
N ARG A 684 -24.22 -16.96 -19.34
CA ARG A 684 -24.60 -15.66 -18.79
C ARG A 684 -25.18 -15.84 -17.40
N PHE A 685 -24.73 -15.00 -16.48
CA PHE A 685 -25.38 -14.79 -15.19
C PHE A 685 -26.06 -13.42 -15.24
N ILE A 686 -27.39 -13.43 -15.19
CA ILE A 686 -28.23 -12.23 -15.35
C ILE A 686 -28.76 -11.87 -13.97
N ILE A 687 -28.64 -10.59 -13.61
CA ILE A 687 -29.18 -10.02 -12.39
C ILE A 687 -30.28 -9.06 -12.79
N GLU A 688 -31.48 -9.22 -12.24
CA GLU A 688 -32.64 -8.36 -12.52
C GLU A 688 -33.21 -7.81 -11.22
N ALA A 689 -33.54 -6.52 -11.20
CA ALA A 689 -34.06 -5.82 -10.03
C ALA A 689 -35.42 -5.17 -10.34
N GLU A 690 -36.48 -5.94 -10.13
CA GLU A 690 -37.84 -5.47 -10.34
C GLU A 690 -38.22 -4.43 -9.28
N GLY A 691 -38.73 -3.28 -9.73
CA GLY A 691 -39.15 -2.20 -8.83
C GLY A 691 -38.00 -1.38 -8.23
N LEU A 692 -36.74 -1.58 -8.65
CA LEU A 692 -35.60 -0.79 -8.19
C LEU A 692 -35.78 0.71 -8.48
N SER A 693 -35.58 1.54 -7.47
CA SER A 693 -35.61 3.00 -7.57
C SER A 693 -34.78 3.63 -6.45
N ALA A 694 -34.60 4.96 -6.48
CA ALA A 694 -33.93 5.69 -5.39
C ALA A 694 -34.60 5.49 -4.01
N ARG A 695 -35.89 5.12 -3.98
CA ARG A 695 -36.62 4.78 -2.75
C ARG A 695 -36.59 3.27 -2.48
N ASN A 696 -36.69 2.43 -3.51
CA ASN A 696 -36.82 0.98 -3.36
C ASN A 696 -35.44 0.32 -3.40
N ILE A 697 -34.76 0.31 -2.26
CA ILE A 697 -33.39 -0.21 -2.12
C ILE A 697 -33.33 -1.57 -1.40
N HIS A 698 -34.46 -2.04 -0.85
CA HIS A 698 -34.50 -3.24 -0.03
C HIS A 698 -35.05 -4.45 -0.78
N VAL A 699 -34.38 -5.60 -0.68
CA VAL A 699 -34.86 -6.86 -1.26
C VAL A 699 -36.08 -7.35 -0.48
N GLN A 700 -37.18 -7.61 -1.20
CA GLN A 700 -38.42 -8.18 -0.67
C GLN A 700 -38.47 -9.70 -0.86
N SER A 701 -37.98 -10.16 -2.01
CA SER A 701 -37.81 -11.58 -2.35
C SER A 701 -36.78 -11.73 -3.47
N ALA A 702 -36.19 -12.92 -3.59
CA ALA A 702 -35.28 -13.26 -4.68
C ALA A 702 -35.60 -14.65 -5.26
N THR A 703 -35.29 -14.85 -6.52
CA THR A 703 -35.31 -16.16 -7.19
C THR A 703 -34.05 -16.39 -8.00
N LEU A 704 -33.52 -17.61 -7.99
CA LEU A 704 -32.46 -18.07 -8.89
C LEU A 704 -33.07 -19.11 -9.86
N ASP A 705 -33.09 -18.78 -11.15
CA ASP A 705 -33.74 -19.58 -12.21
C ASP A 705 -35.20 -19.94 -11.87
N GLY A 706 -35.95 -18.94 -11.39
CA GLY A 706 -37.35 -19.06 -11.00
C GLY A 706 -37.61 -19.79 -9.68
N ARG A 707 -36.58 -20.36 -9.05
CA ARG A 707 -36.70 -21.00 -7.73
C ARG A 707 -36.49 -19.98 -6.62
N PRO A 708 -37.29 -20.00 -5.54
CA PRO A 708 -37.07 -19.11 -4.40
C PRO A 708 -35.64 -19.21 -3.86
N LEU A 709 -34.97 -18.07 -3.74
CA LEU A 709 -33.68 -17.94 -3.07
C LEU A 709 -33.93 -17.16 -1.78
N THR A 710 -33.83 -17.83 -0.63
CA THR A 710 -34.01 -17.19 0.68
C THR A 710 -32.69 -16.72 1.28
N GLN A 711 -31.57 -17.26 0.78
CA GLN A 711 -30.23 -16.98 1.28
C GLN A 711 -29.78 -15.55 0.96
N SER A 712 -29.11 -14.90 1.92
CA SER A 712 -28.49 -13.58 1.75
C SER A 712 -27.10 -13.65 1.10
N TYR A 713 -26.80 -14.73 0.39
CA TYR A 713 -25.52 -14.99 -0.26
C TYR A 713 -25.71 -15.84 -1.53
N LEU A 714 -24.70 -15.80 -2.40
CA LEU A 714 -24.53 -16.69 -3.55
C LEU A 714 -23.27 -17.51 -3.36
N THR A 715 -23.26 -18.74 -3.86
CA THR A 715 -22.03 -19.52 -3.97
C THR A 715 -21.34 -19.25 -5.31
N HIS A 716 -20.02 -19.44 -5.37
CA HIS A 716 -19.28 -19.38 -6.61
C HIS A 716 -19.83 -20.37 -7.64
N ALA A 717 -20.21 -21.58 -7.23
CA ALA A 717 -20.81 -22.57 -8.13
C ALA A 717 -22.12 -22.08 -8.76
N GLN A 718 -23.01 -21.45 -7.99
CA GLN A 718 -24.25 -20.86 -8.51
C GLN A 718 -23.98 -19.75 -9.52
N LEU A 719 -23.05 -18.84 -9.21
CA LEU A 719 -22.65 -17.79 -10.14
C LEU A 719 -22.08 -18.39 -11.43
N ARG A 720 -21.17 -19.36 -11.32
CA ARG A 720 -20.47 -19.98 -12.46
C ARG A 720 -21.37 -20.86 -13.33
N ALA A 721 -22.48 -21.35 -12.80
CA ALA A 721 -23.48 -22.08 -13.56
C ALA A 721 -24.19 -21.19 -14.61
N GLY A 722 -24.19 -19.86 -14.39
CA GLY A 722 -25.04 -18.94 -15.13
C GLY A 722 -26.48 -18.96 -14.58
N GLY A 723 -27.41 -18.42 -15.36
CA GLY A 723 -28.82 -18.34 -14.97
C GLY A 723 -29.28 -16.92 -14.69
N THR A 724 -30.47 -16.78 -14.10
CA THR A 724 -31.09 -15.49 -13.77
C THR A 724 -31.39 -15.39 -12.28
N LEU A 725 -30.71 -14.44 -11.63
CA LEU A 725 -31.01 -13.98 -10.28
C LEU A 725 -31.95 -12.77 -10.37
N ARG A 726 -33.21 -12.96 -10.00
CA ARG A 726 -34.22 -11.88 -9.98
C ARG A 726 -34.53 -11.47 -8.55
N PHE A 727 -34.50 -10.17 -8.30
CA PHE A 727 -34.90 -9.53 -7.07
C PHE A 727 -36.19 -8.73 -7.26
N VAL A 728 -37.05 -8.73 -6.24
CA VAL A 728 -38.16 -7.79 -6.10
C VAL A 728 -37.76 -6.77 -5.03
N MET A 729 -37.77 -5.49 -5.39
CA MET A 729 -37.29 -4.39 -4.55
C MET A 729 -38.44 -3.62 -3.88
N GLY A 730 -38.18 -3.04 -2.71
CA GLY A 730 -39.16 -2.27 -1.95
C GLY A 730 -38.52 -1.20 -1.06
N ALA A 731 -39.36 -0.31 -0.54
CA ALA A 731 -38.94 0.89 0.19
C ALA A 731 -38.55 0.65 1.66
N ARG A 732 -38.89 -0.52 2.22
CA ARG A 732 -38.63 -0.86 3.63
C ARG A 732 -37.93 -2.22 3.71
N PRO A 733 -37.10 -2.46 4.74
CA PRO A 733 -36.53 -3.77 5.00
C PRO A 733 -37.62 -4.85 5.10
N SER A 734 -37.35 -6.01 4.50
CA SER A 734 -38.22 -7.20 4.58
C SER A 734 -37.61 -8.25 5.53
N ARG A 735 -38.26 -9.42 5.64
CA ARG A 735 -37.72 -10.61 6.34
C ARG A 735 -36.86 -11.52 5.45
N TRP A 736 -36.65 -11.16 4.19
CA TRP A 736 -35.83 -11.94 3.27
C TRP A 736 -34.39 -12.05 3.80
N GLY A 737 -33.80 -13.25 3.82
CA GLY A 737 -32.42 -13.48 4.24
C GLY A 737 -32.14 -13.29 5.74
N SER A 738 -33.16 -13.12 6.59
CA SER A 738 -32.95 -12.77 8.01
C SER A 738 -32.89 -13.98 8.95
N ARG A 739 -33.18 -15.20 8.48
CA ARG A 739 -33.11 -16.39 9.32
C ARG A 739 -31.67 -16.88 9.44
N PRO A 740 -31.26 -17.49 10.57
CA PRO A 740 -29.90 -18.00 10.73
C PRO A 740 -29.47 -18.95 9.61
N GLU A 741 -30.36 -19.81 9.13
CA GLU A 741 -30.11 -20.75 8.02
C GLU A 741 -29.99 -20.08 6.64
N ASP A 742 -30.43 -18.83 6.48
CA ASP A 742 -30.31 -18.08 5.23
C ASP A 742 -28.95 -17.35 5.11
N SER A 743 -28.16 -17.31 6.20
CA SER A 743 -26.80 -16.75 6.23
C SER A 743 -25.76 -17.77 5.75
N SER A 744 -24.64 -17.33 5.18
CA SER A 744 -23.55 -18.24 4.75
C SER A 744 -22.88 -18.99 5.91
N LEU A 745 -23.05 -18.52 7.16
CA LEU A 745 -22.61 -19.24 8.35
C LEU A 745 -23.56 -20.36 8.78
N GLY A 746 -24.78 -20.41 8.20
CA GLY A 746 -25.82 -21.34 8.59
C GLY A 746 -26.36 -21.16 10.02
N ALA A 747 -27.22 -22.06 10.44
CA ALA A 747 -27.70 -22.10 11.82
C ALA A 747 -26.62 -22.70 12.73
N PHE A 748 -26.13 -21.92 13.69
CA PHE A 748 -25.22 -22.36 14.73
C PHE A 748 -25.65 -21.77 16.08
N ASP A 749 -25.26 -22.43 17.18
CA ASP A 749 -25.44 -21.86 18.52
C ASP A 749 -24.52 -20.63 18.67
N ASP A 750 -25.12 -19.45 18.58
CA ASP A 750 -24.45 -18.15 18.61
C ASP A 750 -24.17 -17.65 20.03
N LYS A 751 -24.50 -18.45 21.05
CA LYS A 751 -24.16 -18.21 22.46
C LYS A 751 -23.13 -19.20 23.00
N ALA A 752 -22.75 -20.20 22.21
CA ALA A 752 -21.73 -21.15 22.60
C ALA A 752 -20.41 -20.45 22.98
N PRO A 753 -19.69 -20.97 23.99
CA PRO A 753 -18.42 -20.40 24.40
C PRO A 753 -17.39 -20.49 23.26
N VAL A 754 -16.54 -19.47 23.15
CA VAL A 754 -15.43 -19.44 22.19
C VAL A 754 -14.14 -19.81 22.91
N ALA A 755 -13.46 -20.83 22.40
CA ALA A 755 -12.14 -21.21 22.88
C ALA A 755 -11.10 -20.14 22.52
N VAL A 756 -10.36 -19.70 23.54
CA VAL A 756 -9.21 -18.79 23.42
C VAL A 756 -7.98 -19.56 23.88
N THR A 757 -7.17 -19.99 22.93
CA THR A 757 -6.00 -20.84 23.20
C THR A 757 -4.74 -19.99 23.31
N GLN A 758 -4.07 -20.08 24.46
CA GLN A 758 -2.73 -19.55 24.64
C GLN A 758 -1.70 -20.55 24.08
N ARG A 759 -0.70 -20.07 23.34
CA ARG A 759 0.29 -20.91 22.64
C ARG A 759 1.67 -20.96 23.27
N ALA A 760 2.03 -19.90 23.98
CA ALA A 760 3.31 -19.74 24.64
C ALA A 760 3.07 -19.09 26.00
N PRO A 761 3.91 -19.35 27.02
CA PRO A 761 3.78 -18.69 28.30
C PRO A 761 4.09 -17.19 28.13
N TRP A 762 3.48 -16.36 28.98
CA TRP A 762 3.67 -14.92 28.95
C TRP A 762 5.10 -14.54 29.37
N ALA A 763 5.67 -13.53 28.71
CA ALA A 763 7.01 -13.03 29.03
C ALA A 763 7.08 -12.50 30.47
N PRO A 764 8.23 -12.67 31.15
CA PRO A 764 8.49 -11.94 32.38
C PRO A 764 8.57 -10.43 32.13
N TYR A 765 8.18 -9.64 33.12
CA TYR A 765 8.34 -8.19 33.13
C TYR A 765 8.77 -7.68 34.51
N ASP A 766 9.43 -6.52 34.54
CA ASP A 766 9.66 -5.74 35.76
C ASP A 766 8.51 -4.75 35.90
N PRO A 767 7.71 -4.77 36.99
CA PRO A 767 6.63 -3.81 37.21
C PRO A 767 7.15 -2.38 37.46
N VAL A 768 8.45 -2.21 37.74
CA VAL A 768 9.09 -0.90 37.85
C VAL A 768 9.70 -0.54 36.50
N ASP A 769 8.97 0.28 35.73
CA ASP A 769 9.34 0.59 34.34
C ASP A 769 10.39 1.70 34.17
N ASP A 770 11.38 1.71 35.04
CA ASP A 770 12.58 2.52 34.89
C ASP A 770 13.76 1.58 34.97
N PRO A 771 14.72 1.55 34.04
CA PRO A 771 15.89 0.68 34.18
C PRO A 771 16.98 1.25 35.10
N ARG A 772 16.86 2.50 35.55
CA ARG A 772 17.92 3.20 36.28
C ARG A 772 17.85 2.97 37.79
N PHE A 773 18.98 3.10 38.48
CA PHE A 773 19.04 3.04 39.94
C PHE A 773 20.22 3.83 40.51
N ALA A 774 20.08 4.34 41.74
CA ALA A 774 21.08 5.22 42.37
C ALA A 774 22.33 4.47 42.86
N VAL A 775 22.14 3.56 43.82
CA VAL A 775 23.24 2.77 44.42
C VAL A 775 23.00 1.30 44.18
N THR A 776 21.77 0.86 44.46
CA THR A 776 21.35 -0.52 44.34
C THR A 776 19.86 -0.60 44.01
N ARG A 777 19.41 -1.73 43.46
CA ARG A 777 18.00 -2.01 43.17
C ARG A 777 17.68 -3.47 43.40
N ASP A 778 16.45 -3.72 43.86
CA ASP A 778 15.86 -5.05 43.89
C ASP A 778 14.90 -5.21 42.72
N VAL A 779 15.36 -5.88 41.67
CA VAL A 779 14.55 -6.15 40.47
C VAL A 779 13.56 -7.26 40.78
N SER A 780 12.27 -6.95 40.70
CA SER A 780 11.20 -7.91 40.94
C SER A 780 10.59 -8.35 39.62
N LEU A 781 10.75 -9.59 39.21
CA LEU A 781 10.12 -10.10 37.98
C LEU A 781 8.74 -10.69 38.26
N ARG A 782 7.81 -10.47 37.34
CA ARG A 782 6.46 -11.06 37.32
C ARG A 782 6.20 -11.69 35.96
N ALA A 783 5.41 -12.75 35.92
CA ALA A 783 4.90 -13.36 34.69
C ALA A 783 3.54 -14.00 35.00
N ALA A 784 2.62 -13.94 34.05
CA ALA A 784 1.36 -14.66 34.15
C ALA A 784 1.60 -16.14 33.77
N GLY A 785 1.90 -16.97 34.76
CA GLY A 785 2.18 -18.40 34.56
C GLY A 785 3.63 -18.71 34.15
N GLY A 786 3.95 -20.00 34.13
CA GLY A 786 5.31 -20.50 33.87
C GLY A 786 6.31 -20.26 35.01
N THR A 787 7.46 -20.94 34.92
CA THR A 787 8.60 -20.71 35.83
C THR A 787 9.56 -19.72 35.21
N ILE A 788 9.78 -18.58 35.87
CA ILE A 788 10.75 -17.57 35.44
C ILE A 788 12.17 -18.07 35.69
N ARG A 789 13.01 -18.00 34.65
CA ARG A 789 14.45 -18.29 34.69
C ARG A 789 15.20 -17.09 34.14
N TYR A 790 16.37 -16.79 34.68
CA TYR A 790 17.12 -15.59 34.30
C TYR A 790 18.64 -15.78 34.26
N THR A 791 19.32 -14.87 33.57
CA THR A 791 20.79 -14.70 33.52
C THR A 791 21.14 -13.23 33.77
N ARG A 792 22.36 -12.96 34.27
CA ARG A 792 22.85 -11.58 34.57
C ARG A 792 24.03 -11.15 33.68
N ASN A 793 24.39 -11.97 32.70
CA ASN A 793 25.58 -11.83 31.86
C ASN A 793 25.24 -11.87 30.35
N ALA A 794 24.04 -11.40 29.98
CA ALA A 794 23.53 -11.39 28.61
C ALA A 794 23.32 -12.76 27.91
N GLY A 795 23.62 -13.89 28.56
CA GLY A 795 23.32 -15.22 28.00
C GLY A 795 21.81 -15.49 27.90
N GLU A 796 21.38 -16.25 26.89
CA GLU A 796 19.97 -16.66 26.76
C GLU A 796 19.53 -17.54 27.95
N PRO A 797 18.41 -17.24 28.63
CA PRO A 797 17.88 -18.13 29.66
C PRO A 797 17.50 -19.50 29.09
N THR A 798 17.84 -20.56 29.81
CA THR A 798 17.43 -21.95 29.51
C THR A 798 16.69 -22.53 30.71
N GLN A 799 16.12 -23.72 30.56
CA GLN A 799 15.53 -24.46 31.68
C GLN A 799 16.52 -24.74 32.83
N ARG A 800 17.83 -24.72 32.55
CA ARG A 800 18.91 -24.91 33.52
C ARG A 800 19.39 -23.60 34.17
N SER A 801 18.98 -22.45 33.65
CA SER A 801 19.34 -21.14 34.21
C SER A 801 18.75 -20.95 35.61
N THR A 802 19.22 -19.94 36.34
CA THR A 802 18.78 -19.67 37.70
C THR A 802 17.28 -19.42 37.75
N ARG A 803 16.57 -20.16 38.61
CA ARG A 803 15.14 -19.95 38.87
C ARG A 803 14.94 -18.66 39.65
N TYR A 804 14.04 -17.81 39.19
CA TYR A 804 13.62 -16.64 39.95
C TYR A 804 12.68 -17.07 41.09
N ALA A 805 13.06 -16.75 42.33
CA ALA A 805 12.29 -17.07 43.54
C ALA A 805 12.14 -15.86 44.50
N LYS A 806 13.02 -14.86 44.37
CA LYS A 806 13.03 -13.63 45.17
C LYS A 806 13.65 -12.50 44.34
N PRO A 807 13.42 -11.23 44.71
CA PRO A 807 13.98 -10.08 44.00
C PRO A 807 15.50 -10.20 43.76
N ILE A 808 15.92 -9.75 42.58
CA ILE A 808 17.30 -9.78 42.11
C ILE A 808 17.98 -8.48 42.53
N ARG A 809 18.81 -8.57 43.57
CA ARG A 809 19.70 -7.48 43.98
C ARG A 809 20.73 -7.18 42.89
N ILE A 810 20.76 -5.94 42.43
CA ILE A 810 21.79 -5.38 41.55
C ILE A 810 22.45 -4.15 42.19
N ASP A 811 23.75 -4.01 41.99
CA ASP A 811 24.59 -2.94 42.54
C ASP A 811 25.47 -2.27 41.47
N ARG A 812 25.40 -2.70 40.21
CA ARG A 812 26.19 -2.21 39.08
C ARG A 812 25.41 -2.42 37.80
N ASP A 813 25.87 -1.82 36.71
CA ASP A 813 25.26 -2.01 35.40
C ASP A 813 25.12 -3.51 35.10
N THR A 814 23.90 -3.93 34.79
CA THR A 814 23.53 -5.34 34.69
C THR A 814 22.59 -5.54 33.51
N VAL A 815 22.98 -6.38 32.57
CA VAL A 815 22.07 -6.89 31.55
C VAL A 815 21.37 -8.12 32.12
N LEU A 816 20.08 -7.96 32.44
CA LEU A 816 19.24 -9.04 32.91
C LEU A 816 18.43 -9.60 31.73
N ARG A 817 18.55 -10.90 31.50
CA ARG A 817 17.69 -11.62 30.54
C ARG A 817 16.82 -12.60 31.30
N ALA A 818 15.52 -12.66 31.02
CA ALA A 818 14.59 -13.54 31.70
C ALA A 818 13.53 -14.10 30.74
N ALA A 819 13.18 -15.37 30.91
CA ALA A 819 12.09 -16.01 30.18
C ALA A 819 11.26 -16.90 31.12
N ALA A 820 9.98 -17.05 30.80
CA ALA A 820 9.09 -17.99 31.46
C ALA A 820 9.11 -19.33 30.71
N PHE A 821 9.18 -20.42 31.47
CA PHE A 821 9.18 -21.78 30.96
C PHE A 821 7.95 -22.53 31.49
N ASP A 822 7.20 -23.12 30.57
CA ASP A 822 6.04 -23.94 30.85
C ASP A 822 6.19 -25.31 30.16
N PRO A 823 5.94 -26.44 30.85
CA PRO A 823 6.11 -27.76 30.25
C PRO A 823 5.23 -28.02 29.02
N ALA A 824 4.05 -27.41 28.94
CA ALA A 824 3.11 -27.60 27.84
C ALA A 824 3.28 -26.54 26.74
N LEU A 825 3.52 -25.28 27.13
CA LEU A 825 3.58 -24.13 26.22
C LEU A 825 5.01 -23.76 25.77
N GLY A 826 6.04 -24.41 26.32
CA GLY A 826 7.43 -24.15 25.97
C GLY A 826 7.99 -22.90 26.64
N GLN A 827 8.57 -21.99 25.86
CA GLN A 827 9.27 -20.79 26.37
C GLN A 827 8.62 -19.51 25.85
N SER A 828 8.51 -18.49 26.71
CA SER A 828 8.10 -17.14 26.33
C SER A 828 9.14 -16.46 25.44
N VAL A 829 8.84 -15.27 24.90
CA VAL A 829 9.96 -14.38 24.49
C VAL A 829 10.79 -13.99 25.69
N THR A 830 12.05 -13.65 25.44
CA THR A 830 12.99 -13.25 26.47
C THR A 830 12.86 -11.76 26.72
N LEU A 831 12.56 -11.40 27.97
CA LEU A 831 12.80 -10.05 28.48
C LEU A 831 14.30 -9.81 28.48
N GLU A 832 14.76 -8.78 27.80
CA GLU A 832 16.10 -8.25 27.95
C GLU A 832 16.01 -6.82 28.49
N ARG A 833 16.59 -6.58 29.66
CA ARG A 833 16.59 -5.25 30.29
C ARG A 833 17.98 -4.87 30.75
N HIS A 834 18.42 -3.69 30.33
CA HIS A 834 19.73 -3.12 30.64
C HIS A 834 19.57 -2.18 31.83
N TYR A 835 19.84 -2.67 33.04
CA TYR A 835 19.79 -1.83 34.24
C TYR A 835 21.07 -1.06 34.38
N VAL A 836 20.97 0.26 34.53
CA VAL A 836 22.13 1.15 34.59
C VAL A 836 22.12 1.96 35.87
N ARG A 837 23.28 2.10 36.51
CA ARG A 837 23.44 3.05 37.59
C ARG A 837 23.28 4.46 37.03
N SER A 838 22.65 5.35 37.80
CA SER A 838 22.42 6.73 37.39
C SER A 838 22.41 7.69 38.57
N LEU A 839 23.17 8.78 38.47
CA LEU A 839 23.12 9.93 39.38
C LEU A 839 21.81 10.72 39.25
N LEU A 840 21.05 10.50 38.17
CA LEU A 840 19.72 11.09 37.99
C LEU A 840 18.66 10.44 38.89
N LYS A 841 19.00 9.35 39.59
CA LYS A 841 18.12 8.66 40.54
C LYS A 841 18.50 8.90 41.99
N GLY A 842 17.47 8.92 42.85
CA GLY A 842 17.63 9.18 44.28
C GLY A 842 17.97 10.64 44.59
N LEU A 843 17.65 11.57 43.69
CA LEU A 843 17.77 13.01 43.91
C LEU A 843 16.61 13.52 44.80
N ALA A 844 16.78 14.71 45.37
CA ALA A 844 15.74 15.36 46.16
C ALA A 844 14.48 15.62 45.30
N PRO A 845 13.27 15.67 45.90
CA PRO A 845 12.05 15.97 45.17
C PRO A 845 12.17 17.22 44.28
N GLY A 846 11.74 17.10 43.02
CA GLY A 846 11.85 18.18 42.03
C GLY A 846 13.19 18.24 41.29
N PHE A 847 14.07 17.24 41.46
CA PHE A 847 15.29 17.03 40.69
C PHE A 847 15.37 15.57 40.15
N PRO A 848 16.02 15.32 39.00
CA PRO A 848 16.76 16.28 38.18
C PRO A 848 15.80 17.23 37.44
N ARG A 849 16.28 18.44 37.15
CA ARG A 849 15.61 19.35 36.21
C ARG A 849 16.39 19.38 34.93
N ILE A 850 15.71 19.43 33.80
CA ILE A 850 16.32 19.61 32.49
C ILE A 850 15.73 20.84 31.81
N ALA A 851 16.56 21.53 31.05
CA ALA A 851 16.15 22.59 30.16
C ALA A 851 16.95 22.47 28.86
N VAL A 852 16.26 22.56 27.73
CA VAL A 852 16.87 22.70 26.41
C VAL A 852 17.02 24.18 26.10
N ALA A 853 18.17 24.60 25.58
CA ALA A 853 18.47 26.00 25.34
C ALA A 853 17.75 26.55 24.09
N GLU A 854 17.47 25.69 23.13
CA GLU A 854 16.93 26.09 21.85
C GLU A 854 15.41 25.93 21.75
N ASP A 855 14.76 26.95 21.18
CA ASP A 855 13.38 26.84 20.71
C ASP A 855 13.29 25.92 19.48
N GLY A 856 12.13 25.30 19.25
CA GLY A 856 11.89 24.53 18.03
C GLY A 856 12.36 23.07 18.07
N ILE A 857 12.23 22.39 19.22
CA ILE A 857 12.18 20.91 19.24
C ILE A 857 10.98 20.48 18.38
N GLY A 858 11.30 19.87 17.22
CA GLY A 858 10.32 19.48 16.20
C GLY A 858 9.80 18.06 16.38
N TYR A 859 10.48 17.24 17.19
CA TYR A 859 10.12 15.86 17.47
C TYR A 859 10.34 15.53 18.95
N GLY A 860 9.37 14.88 19.58
CA GLY A 860 9.41 14.53 21.01
C GLY A 860 9.02 15.67 21.96
N GLY A 861 9.39 15.52 23.23
CA GLY A 861 9.05 16.46 24.33
C GLY A 861 9.82 17.77 24.21
N LYS A 862 9.10 18.89 24.15
CA LYS A 862 9.67 20.23 23.90
C LYS A 862 10.56 20.74 25.04
N ASP A 863 10.36 20.25 26.25
CA ASP A 863 11.11 20.64 27.45
C ASP A 863 12.40 19.81 27.64
N GLY A 864 12.64 18.82 26.78
CA GLY A 864 13.76 17.89 26.88
C GLY A 864 13.59 16.83 27.97
N ALA A 865 12.41 16.67 28.58
CA ALA A 865 12.18 15.65 29.60
C ALA A 865 12.52 14.23 29.09
N MET A 866 12.24 13.96 27.81
CA MET A 866 12.57 12.70 27.13
C MET A 866 14.06 12.41 27.05
N LEU A 867 14.94 13.40 27.20
CA LEU A 867 16.38 13.14 27.22
C LEU A 867 16.83 12.46 28.52
N ILE A 868 15.99 12.39 29.55
CA ILE A 868 16.34 11.87 30.88
C ILE A 868 15.17 11.09 31.52
N ASP A 869 14.20 10.60 30.76
CA ASP A 869 13.02 9.92 31.30
C ASP A 869 13.29 8.42 31.60
N GLY A 870 14.39 7.88 31.09
CA GLY A 870 14.80 6.48 31.23
C GLY A 870 14.18 5.55 30.19
N VAL A 871 13.45 6.09 29.22
CA VAL A 871 12.80 5.37 28.13
C VAL A 871 13.67 5.43 26.90
N VAL A 872 14.33 4.31 26.60
CA VAL A 872 15.38 4.33 25.59
C VAL A 872 14.84 4.13 24.17
N GLY A 873 15.27 5.01 23.25
CA GLY A 873 15.03 4.97 21.82
C GLY A 873 15.60 3.75 21.11
N GLY A 874 14.79 3.18 20.22
CA GLY A 874 15.11 2.06 19.33
C GLY A 874 15.59 2.52 17.95
N PRO A 875 15.91 1.58 17.03
CA PRO A 875 16.47 1.90 15.72
C PRO A 875 15.52 2.62 14.75
N ALA A 876 14.24 2.77 15.11
CA ALA A 876 13.27 3.51 14.32
C ALA A 876 12.86 4.77 15.07
N TYR A 877 12.89 5.93 14.39
CA TYR A 877 12.45 7.19 15.01
C TYR A 877 10.96 7.17 15.38
N GLY A 878 10.13 6.42 14.63
CA GLY A 878 8.68 6.30 14.83
C GLY A 878 8.24 5.65 16.15
N ASP A 879 9.17 5.16 16.96
CA ASP A 879 8.88 4.69 18.31
C ASP A 879 8.45 5.81 19.28
N LYS A 880 8.62 7.08 18.87
CA LYS A 880 8.33 8.30 19.63
C LYS A 880 9.12 8.41 20.95
N ARG A 881 10.35 7.85 20.98
CA ARG A 881 11.25 7.86 22.15
C ARG A 881 12.46 8.77 21.98
N TRP A 882 12.46 9.62 20.96
CA TRP A 882 13.57 10.50 20.62
C TRP A 882 13.21 11.97 20.81
N THR A 883 14.20 12.78 21.20
CA THR A 883 14.11 14.25 21.10
C THR A 883 14.84 14.68 19.83
N GLY A 884 14.13 15.32 18.90
CA GLY A 884 14.64 15.63 17.57
C GLY A 884 14.42 17.08 17.13
N ARG A 885 15.43 17.65 16.46
CA ARG A 885 15.32 18.96 15.79
C ARG A 885 16.33 19.11 14.65
N VAL A 886 16.13 20.12 13.83
CA VAL A 886 17.14 20.60 12.87
C VAL A 886 18.11 21.54 13.61
N GLY A 887 19.41 21.25 13.55
CA GLY A 887 20.46 22.00 14.23
C GLY A 887 20.85 21.45 15.61
N ASP A 888 21.79 22.11 16.28
CA ASP A 888 22.38 21.66 17.56
C ASP A 888 21.32 21.52 18.67
N ILE A 889 21.50 20.55 19.56
CA ILE A 889 20.70 20.41 20.79
C ILE A 889 21.60 20.67 21.99
N THR A 890 21.21 21.62 22.85
CA THR A 890 21.91 21.92 24.11
C THR A 890 20.99 21.70 25.30
N ALA A 891 21.29 20.69 26.12
CA ALA A 891 20.53 20.36 27.32
C ALA A 891 21.33 20.65 28.59
N THR A 892 20.73 21.33 29.57
CA THR A 892 21.32 21.57 30.90
C THR A 892 20.55 20.79 31.96
N ILE A 893 21.24 19.93 32.69
CA ILE A 893 20.72 19.13 33.80
C ILE A 893 21.16 19.76 35.12
N ASP A 894 20.20 20.03 36.01
CA ASP A 894 20.42 20.41 37.41
C ASP A 894 20.15 19.21 38.32
N LEU A 895 21.17 18.77 39.06
CA LEU A 895 21.09 17.67 40.02
C LEU A 895 20.57 18.10 41.41
N GLY A 896 20.36 19.40 41.63
CA GLY A 896 19.96 20.02 42.90
C GLY A 896 21.10 20.17 43.92
N SER A 897 22.15 19.36 43.81
CA SER A 897 23.36 19.41 44.64
C SER A 897 24.57 18.90 43.86
N ALA A 898 25.77 19.36 44.21
CA ALA A 898 27.00 18.91 43.54
C ALA A 898 27.26 17.41 43.75
N LYS A 899 27.43 16.66 42.64
CA LYS A 899 27.69 15.20 42.66
C LYS A 899 28.78 14.82 41.67
N PRO A 900 29.67 13.87 42.00
CA PRO A 900 30.77 13.49 41.11
C PRO A 900 30.31 12.50 40.03
N ALA A 901 30.25 12.94 38.78
CA ALA A 901 30.05 12.08 37.62
C ALA A 901 31.39 11.73 36.95
N ARG A 902 31.60 10.45 36.65
CA ARG A 902 32.78 9.89 35.97
C ARG A 902 32.52 9.57 34.50
N THR A 903 31.27 9.34 34.13
CA THR A 903 30.89 9.10 32.74
C THR A 903 29.55 9.77 32.46
N ILE A 904 29.40 10.31 31.25
CA ILE A 904 28.10 10.62 30.68
C ILE A 904 27.88 9.74 29.46
N THR A 905 26.72 9.09 29.40
CA THR A 905 26.31 8.31 28.22
C THR A 905 25.15 9.02 27.54
N ILE A 906 25.20 9.10 26.22
CA ILE A 906 24.17 9.74 25.40
C ILE A 906 23.96 8.88 24.17
N GLY A 907 22.71 8.60 23.79
CA GLY A 907 22.44 7.95 22.51
C GLY A 907 22.00 8.92 21.42
N TYR A 908 22.22 8.50 20.18
CA TYR A 908 21.76 9.19 18.98
C TYR A 908 21.33 8.18 17.92
N LEU A 909 20.46 8.64 17.01
CA LEU A 909 19.99 7.86 15.86
C LEU A 909 20.76 8.26 14.59
N ASP A 910 21.25 7.27 13.84
CA ASP A 910 21.79 7.42 12.49
C ASP A 910 20.79 6.73 11.55
N ASP A 911 20.00 7.52 10.81
CA ASP A 911 18.96 7.05 9.88
C ASP A 911 18.89 7.99 8.66
N ALA A 912 19.94 7.92 7.85
CA ALA A 912 20.19 8.88 6.78
C ALA A 912 19.14 8.85 5.65
N MET A 913 18.40 7.74 5.45
CA MET A 913 17.28 7.70 4.49
C MET A 913 16.11 8.57 4.93
N ASN A 914 15.93 8.74 6.24
CA ASN A 914 14.88 9.56 6.82
C ASN A 914 15.37 10.97 7.16
N GLY A 915 16.56 11.37 6.67
CA GLY A 915 17.12 12.69 6.91
C GLY A 915 17.69 12.91 8.30
N ILE A 916 17.95 11.83 9.07
CA ILE A 916 18.48 11.88 10.43
C ILE A 916 19.96 11.53 10.40
N MET A 917 20.82 12.47 10.79
CA MET A 917 22.27 12.34 10.74
C MET A 917 22.88 12.29 12.15
N PRO A 918 23.99 11.55 12.33
CA PRO A 918 24.70 11.54 13.61
C PRO A 918 25.23 12.95 13.96
N PRO A 919 25.37 13.30 15.24
CA PRO A 919 26.06 14.52 15.64
C PRO A 919 27.54 14.44 15.23
N ARG A 920 28.18 15.59 15.02
CA ARG A 920 29.62 15.66 14.75
C ARG A 920 30.45 15.53 16.02
N ARG A 921 29.90 16.04 17.13
CA ARG A 921 30.61 16.16 18.41
C ARG A 921 29.63 16.34 19.56
N PHE A 922 30.04 15.86 20.72
CA PHE A 922 29.46 16.24 22.01
C PHE A 922 30.44 17.09 22.82
N GLU A 923 29.93 18.16 23.41
CA GLU A 923 30.64 19.05 24.33
C GLU A 923 29.94 19.02 25.68
N VAL A 924 30.72 18.80 26.75
CA VAL A 924 30.20 18.71 28.12
C VAL A 924 30.81 19.83 28.95
N LEU A 925 29.95 20.69 29.50
CA LEU A 925 30.30 21.73 30.45
C LEU A 925 29.70 21.41 31.82
N ALA A 926 30.36 21.80 32.91
CA ALA A 926 29.83 21.61 34.25
C ALA A 926 30.23 22.74 35.20
N GLY A 927 29.50 22.87 36.31
CA GLY A 927 29.72 23.91 37.31
C GLY A 927 28.60 23.94 38.36
N ASP A 928 28.76 24.78 39.37
CA ASP A 928 27.75 24.98 40.42
C ASP A 928 26.78 26.13 40.14
N ASP A 929 27.08 26.95 39.13
CA ASP A 929 26.25 28.04 38.64
C ASP A 929 25.94 27.81 37.15
N PRO A 930 24.66 27.68 36.74
CA PRO A 930 24.28 27.41 35.36
C PRO A 930 24.67 28.52 34.38
N ALA A 931 24.95 29.74 34.86
CA ALA A 931 25.44 30.84 34.04
C ALA A 931 26.97 30.80 33.83
N ARG A 932 27.72 30.02 34.64
CA ARG A 932 29.19 29.98 34.65
C ARG A 932 29.72 28.54 34.59
N LEU A 933 29.31 27.79 33.58
CA LEU A 933 29.79 26.42 33.35
C LEU A 933 31.13 26.43 32.58
N THR A 934 32.02 25.50 32.94
CA THR A 934 33.32 25.32 32.25
C THR A 934 33.34 24.03 31.43
N PRO A 935 33.99 23.99 30.26
CA PRO A 935 34.19 22.75 29.51
C PRO A 935 34.98 21.74 30.33
N ILE A 936 34.46 20.51 30.45
CA ILE A 936 35.09 19.42 31.19
C ILE A 936 35.38 18.18 30.34
N ALA A 937 34.69 18.01 29.21
CA ALA A 937 34.97 16.93 28.26
C ALA A 937 34.44 17.28 26.86
N THR A 938 35.05 16.68 25.84
CA THR A 938 34.61 16.73 24.45
C THR A 938 34.79 15.35 23.82
N ARG A 939 33.87 14.96 22.94
CA ARG A 939 33.94 13.71 22.19
C ARG A 939 33.50 13.93 20.75
N ASP A 940 34.44 13.81 19.81
CA ASP A 940 34.11 13.76 18.38
C ASP A 940 33.47 12.42 18.02
N VAL A 941 32.50 12.47 17.13
CA VAL A 941 31.86 11.28 16.54
C VAL A 941 32.56 10.96 15.23
N ALA A 942 32.71 9.66 14.94
CA ALA A 942 33.36 9.23 13.72
C ALA A 942 32.62 9.78 12.47
N PRO A 943 33.34 10.11 11.38
CA PRO A 943 32.71 10.55 10.15
C PRO A 943 31.68 9.52 9.66
N TRP A 944 30.53 10.01 9.21
CA TRP A 944 29.49 9.20 8.60
C TRP A 944 30.03 8.42 7.39
N ARG A 945 29.67 7.14 7.27
CA ARG A 945 30.24 6.20 6.28
C ARG A 945 29.23 5.64 5.28
N GLY A 946 28.02 6.19 5.20
CA GLY A 946 26.99 5.76 4.26
C GLY A 946 25.64 5.50 4.93
N VAL A 947 24.66 5.09 4.13
CA VAL A 947 23.29 4.87 4.57
C VAL A 947 23.20 3.66 5.49
N THR A 948 22.94 3.90 6.77
CA THR A 948 22.67 2.88 7.78
C THR A 948 21.52 3.33 8.66
N GLN A 949 20.81 2.38 9.26
CA GLN A 949 19.85 2.64 10.34
C GLN A 949 20.40 1.98 11.61
N ARG A 950 20.85 2.77 12.59
CA ARG A 950 21.31 2.25 13.88
C ARG A 950 21.20 3.26 15.02
N VAL A 951 21.09 2.72 16.23
CA VAL A 951 21.27 3.48 17.48
C VAL A 951 22.69 3.30 17.96
N GLU A 952 23.34 4.41 18.30
CA GLU A 952 24.65 4.42 18.95
C GLU A 952 24.52 5.04 20.33
N ARG A 953 25.24 4.51 21.32
CA ARG A 953 25.32 5.10 22.67
C ARG A 953 26.77 5.39 23.01
N ILE A 954 27.10 6.66 23.10
CA ILE A 954 28.46 7.12 23.30
C ILE A 954 28.70 7.41 24.78
N GLY A 955 29.71 6.75 25.35
CA GLY A 955 30.23 7.07 26.68
C GLY A 955 31.32 8.13 26.57
N ILE A 956 31.20 9.22 27.35
CA ILE A 956 32.17 10.29 27.45
C ILE A 956 32.75 10.28 28.87
N PRO A 957 34.05 9.98 29.05
CA PRO A 957 34.70 10.05 30.35
C PRO A 957 34.72 11.48 30.89
N LEU A 958 34.46 11.62 32.18
CA LEU A 958 34.43 12.88 32.92
C LEU A 958 35.48 12.87 34.04
N PRO A 959 35.95 14.04 34.50
CA PRO A 959 37.02 14.14 35.51
C PRO A 959 36.64 13.64 36.91
N GLY A 960 35.38 13.24 37.16
CA GLY A 960 34.95 12.73 38.46
C GLY A 960 34.83 13.78 39.56
N ARG A 961 34.91 15.08 39.23
CA ARG A 961 34.72 16.19 40.17
C ARG A 961 33.23 16.43 40.44
N PRO A 962 32.84 16.82 41.66
CA PRO A 962 31.45 17.10 41.97
C PRO A 962 31.00 18.41 41.31
N TYR A 963 29.90 18.35 40.56
CA TYR A 963 29.23 19.52 39.98
C TYR A 963 27.73 19.42 40.17
N ARG A 964 27.04 20.56 40.33
CA ARG A 964 25.58 20.59 40.38
C ARG A 964 24.94 20.56 39.00
N HIS A 965 25.50 21.31 38.05
CA HIS A 965 24.96 21.46 36.71
C HIS A 965 25.86 20.80 35.66
N TYR A 966 25.23 20.10 34.72
CA TYR A 966 25.89 19.52 33.55
C TYR A 966 25.17 20.00 32.30
N ARG A 967 25.88 20.68 31.39
CA ARG A 967 25.37 21.11 30.08
C ARG A 967 26.01 20.28 28.99
N ILE A 968 25.17 19.69 28.16
CA ILE A 968 25.54 18.87 27.03
C ILE A 968 25.15 19.63 25.78
N ARG A 969 26.09 19.86 24.87
CA ARG A 969 25.80 20.34 23.52
C ARG A 969 26.16 19.25 22.52
N ALA A 970 25.17 18.80 21.77
CA ALA A 970 25.36 17.94 20.61
C ALA A 970 25.39 18.81 19.35
N VAL A 971 26.54 18.84 18.68
CA VAL A 971 26.74 19.64 17.47
C VAL A 971 26.19 18.86 16.28
N ALA A 972 25.18 19.42 15.62
CA ALA A 972 24.52 18.77 14.50
C ALA A 972 25.44 18.65 13.27
N TRP A 973 25.06 17.75 12.37
CA TRP A 973 25.77 17.51 11.12
C TRP A 973 25.78 18.76 10.21
N GLY A 974 24.64 19.45 10.12
CA GLY A 974 24.40 20.54 9.17
C GLY A 974 23.45 20.07 8.08
N ASP A 975 23.79 20.36 6.83
CA ASP A 975 22.97 19.92 5.68
C ASP A 975 23.23 18.45 5.33
N MET A 976 22.20 17.81 4.78
CA MET A 976 22.27 16.46 4.24
C MET A 976 23.32 16.36 3.14
N PRO A 977 24.09 15.25 3.07
CA PRO A 977 24.96 14.96 1.94
C PRO A 977 24.23 15.09 0.61
N ALA A 978 24.88 15.65 -0.41
CA ALA A 978 24.27 15.88 -1.73
C ALA A 978 23.80 14.59 -2.43
N SER A 979 24.26 13.42 -1.99
CA SER A 979 23.85 12.11 -2.49
C SER A 979 22.53 11.58 -1.88
N LEU A 980 21.90 12.31 -0.94
CA LEU A 980 20.67 11.89 -0.25
C LEU A 980 19.54 12.89 -0.53
N LYS A 981 18.29 12.42 -0.72
CA LYS A 981 17.14 13.29 -1.02
C LYS A 981 16.50 13.81 0.28
N PRO A 982 16.11 15.09 0.33
CA PRO A 982 16.46 16.16 -0.62
C PRO A 982 17.90 16.67 -0.41
N PRO A 983 18.72 16.74 -1.48
CA PRO A 983 20.11 17.17 -1.37
C PRO A 983 20.22 18.58 -0.79
N GLY A 984 21.10 18.78 0.19
CA GLY A 984 21.36 20.11 0.74
C GLY A 984 20.23 20.69 1.62
N LYS A 985 19.22 19.90 2.01
CA LYS A 985 18.32 20.32 3.10
C LYS A 985 18.98 20.09 4.46
N PRO A 986 18.61 20.87 5.50
CA PRO A 986 19.09 20.66 6.85
C PRO A 986 18.75 19.25 7.37
N ALA A 987 19.72 18.57 7.96
CA ALA A 987 19.53 17.27 8.58
C ALA A 987 18.90 17.38 9.97
N TRP A 988 18.11 16.38 10.34
CA TRP A 988 17.63 16.21 11.71
C TRP A 988 18.73 15.61 12.60
N LEU A 989 18.78 16.06 13.84
CA LEU A 989 19.55 15.49 14.94
C LEU A 989 18.58 14.90 15.97
N PHE A 990 18.72 13.61 16.28
CA PHE A 990 17.88 12.88 17.23
C PHE A 990 18.75 12.35 18.38
N LEU A 991 18.35 12.67 19.62
CA LEU A 991 19.06 12.29 20.85
C LEU A 991 18.12 11.64 21.86
N ASP A 992 18.68 10.65 22.57
CA ASP A 992 18.09 9.93 23.70
C ASP A 992 19.12 8.89 24.18
N GLU A 993 19.39 8.53 25.43
CA GLU A 993 18.98 8.99 26.76
C GLU A 993 20.28 9.49 27.42
N ILE A 994 20.27 10.66 28.06
CA ILE A 994 21.41 11.21 28.79
C ILE A 994 21.47 10.59 30.19
N ASN A 995 22.52 9.82 30.45
CA ASN A 995 22.78 9.21 31.75
C ASN A 995 24.10 9.69 32.36
N LEU A 996 24.09 10.12 33.63
CA LEU A 996 25.27 10.47 34.42
C LEU A 996 25.60 9.36 35.42
N GLN A 997 26.86 8.92 35.49
CA GLN A 997 27.33 7.82 36.35
C GLN A 997 28.48 8.19 37.26
#